data_AF-A0A1T5CI28-F1
#
_entry.id   AF-A0A1T5CI28-F1
#
_cell.length_a   1.000
_cell.length_b   1.000
_cell.length_c   1.000
_cell.angle_alpha   90.00
_cell.angle_beta   90.00
_cell.angle_gamma   90.00
#
_symmetry.space_group_name_H-M   'P 1'
#
loop_
_entity.id
_entity.type
_entity.pdbx_description
1 polymer ?
#
loop_
_entity_poly.entity_id
_entity_poly.type
_entity_poly.pdbx_seq_one_letter_code
_entity_poly.pdbx_strand_id
1 'polypeptide(L)'
;MKDKLLTGIRFFATTFPAIIVMMTSAAVYAQEQPGLRDRADQAFGRYEYANAAALYLKLADAKKPRVADVERLAYCYSQMKDYEAAENWYARAVAMEDSAPESLFRYGQVLKMNGKYAEAKQQLEAYAQATGNRDRVALEIAGCDSAVVWMADPTVHKLNNEAINTSLSEFSVFPAGNKVYYAGEPDNRMRGVDTHGWTGNSFLRVYTADRRADNALSNAVMAVEGINQTPYHTGPVAADSNGTTLYVTRTYPGKQGGVSRESRRKYRTNKLELYSYTQGEGGEWLAEPFAYNNVREYSVGHAALSNDGSTLYFVSDMPGGHGGTDIWYSERQADGSWGAPVNAGGVVNSAGDELFPNMGPDGTLYYSSDGFAGMGGLDVFRSTGSRGEWTTPRNLRYPVNSPGDDFAYVTTYEGEEGMAGYLSSNRKGGRGGDDIYSFTYAQPKIVLVLRGTTSDKRTGERLSAASVTLYDGSREIVAKKSSDGSGAFAFVLERDRSYTVLGQKERYHADSAKVSTAGMTRSDTLEVALLLEPVFEPGKTFELEHIYYDFDKHDIRRDAAAVLDELVRTMRDNPTLKIELSSHTDSRGSDAYNLALSQRRAQAAVDYLVGRGIARERMVARGYGETRLVNGCGNGVPCSSEQHQANRRTEVTVLEY
;
A
#
# COMPACT_ATOMS: atom_id res chain seq x y z
N MET A 1 48.92 -93.33 -14.01
CA MET A 1 49.70 -93.93 -12.92
C MET A 1 49.18 -93.30 -11.62
N LYS A 2 48.16 -93.86 -10.97
CA LYS A 2 48.23 -94.92 -9.93
C LYS A 2 49.34 -94.66 -8.91
N ASP A 3 48.96 -94.08 -7.77
CA ASP A 3 49.08 -94.66 -6.42
C ASP A 3 49.14 -93.55 -5.35
N LYS A 4 48.20 -93.57 -4.40
CA LYS A 4 48.37 -92.92 -3.10
C LYS A 4 47.79 -93.79 -1.99
N LEU A 5 48.73 -94.44 -1.30
CA LEU A 5 48.65 -94.92 0.07
C LEU A 5 48.23 -93.79 1.04
N LEU A 6 47.45 -94.09 2.09
CA LEU A 6 48.02 -94.37 3.43
C LEU A 6 46.91 -94.69 4.46
N THR A 7 47.25 -95.68 5.28
CA THR A 7 46.47 -96.48 6.22
C THR A 7 46.38 -95.83 7.61
N GLY A 8 45.35 -96.16 8.40
CA GLY A 8 45.45 -96.08 9.87
C GLY A 8 44.13 -95.88 10.61
N ILE A 9 43.37 -96.96 10.83
CA ILE A 9 42.20 -96.98 11.71
C ILE A 9 42.58 -97.67 13.03
N ARG A 10 42.24 -97.02 14.15
CA ARG A 10 41.81 -97.53 15.47
C ARG A 10 42.65 -96.96 16.63
N PHE A 11 42.01 -96.15 17.46
CA PHE A 11 41.81 -96.30 18.91
C PHE A 11 41.47 -94.92 19.51
N PHE A 12 40.29 -94.77 20.13
CA PHE A 12 40.13 -94.35 21.53
C PHE A 12 38.65 -94.13 21.86
N ALA A 13 38.22 -94.82 22.92
CA ALA A 13 36.92 -94.70 23.55
C ALA A 13 37.03 -93.74 24.75
N THR A 14 35.86 -93.20 25.13
CA THR A 14 35.48 -92.72 26.47
C THR A 14 36.25 -91.54 27.06
N THR A 15 35.67 -90.32 26.94
CA THR A 15 35.32 -89.38 28.03
C THR A 15 34.97 -88.01 27.43
N PHE A 16 33.72 -87.72 27.07
CA PHE A 16 33.27 -86.33 26.83
C PHE A 16 31.72 -86.28 26.87
N PRO A 17 31.11 -85.99 28.04
CA PRO A 17 30.07 -84.98 28.04
C PRO A 17 30.16 -84.13 29.31
N ALA A 18 31.10 -83.20 29.36
CA ALA A 18 31.14 -82.16 30.41
C ALA A 18 31.69 -80.81 29.93
N ILE A 19 32.11 -80.69 28.65
CA ILE A 19 32.72 -79.45 28.10
C ILE A 19 31.94 -79.00 26.84
N ILE A 20 30.60 -79.15 26.83
CA ILE A 20 29.71 -78.53 25.83
C ILE A 20 28.64 -77.62 26.48
N VAL A 21 28.54 -77.60 27.82
CA VAL A 21 27.62 -76.72 28.56
C VAL A 21 28.31 -75.46 29.13
N MET A 22 29.62 -75.30 28.90
CA MET A 22 30.42 -74.18 29.42
C MET A 22 31.00 -73.24 28.34
N MET A 23 30.39 -73.19 27.14
CA MET A 23 30.70 -72.18 26.10
C MET A 23 29.44 -71.64 25.40
N THR A 24 28.31 -71.55 26.11
CA THR A 24 27.09 -70.88 25.62
C THR A 24 26.59 -69.80 26.59
N SER A 25 27.49 -69.15 27.32
CA SER A 25 27.22 -67.80 27.82
C SER A 25 27.47 -66.81 26.67
N ALA A 26 26.66 -66.91 25.61
CA ALA A 26 26.48 -65.76 24.74
C ALA A 26 25.91 -64.67 25.65
N ALA A 27 26.68 -63.60 25.86
CA ALA A 27 26.15 -62.38 26.43
C ALA A 27 25.04 -61.91 25.49
N VAL A 28 23.80 -62.30 25.80
CA VAL A 28 22.59 -61.74 25.21
C VAL A 28 22.57 -60.31 25.74
N TYR A 29 23.21 -59.40 25.02
CA TYR A 29 22.91 -57.99 25.15
C TYR A 29 21.48 -57.84 24.66
N ALA A 30 20.52 -57.96 25.57
CA ALA A 30 19.19 -57.41 25.37
C ALA A 30 19.39 -55.91 25.17
N GLN A 31 19.44 -55.44 23.93
CA GLN A 31 19.21 -54.02 23.65
C GLN A 31 17.78 -53.76 24.07
N GLU A 32 17.58 -53.23 25.28
CA GLU A 32 16.30 -52.71 25.72
C GLU A 32 15.78 -51.79 24.62
N GLN A 33 14.61 -52.11 24.08
CA GLN A 33 13.96 -51.21 23.14
C GLN A 33 13.73 -49.88 23.87
N PRO A 34 14.06 -48.73 23.25
CA PRO A 34 13.86 -47.43 23.89
C PRO A 34 12.42 -47.30 24.38
N GLY A 35 12.24 -46.80 25.61
CA GLY A 35 10.91 -46.63 26.18
C GLY A 35 10.04 -45.71 25.33
N LEU A 36 8.71 -45.73 25.55
CA LEU A 36 7.78 -44.91 24.77
C LEU A 36 8.17 -43.43 24.72
N ARG A 37 8.61 -42.88 25.86
CA ARG A 37 9.10 -41.50 25.96
C ARG A 37 10.41 -41.28 25.22
N ASP A 38 11.39 -42.18 25.35
CA ASP A 38 12.64 -42.06 24.59
C ASP A 38 12.39 -42.07 23.09
N ARG A 39 11.39 -42.81 22.61
CA ARG A 39 10.98 -42.79 21.21
C ARG A 39 10.33 -41.46 20.82
N ALA A 40 9.48 -40.90 21.67
CA ALA A 40 8.84 -39.59 21.46
C ALA A 40 9.89 -38.47 21.39
N ASP A 41 10.80 -38.42 22.36
CA ASP A 41 11.92 -37.48 22.43
C ASP A 41 12.84 -37.58 21.21
N GLN A 42 13.09 -38.80 20.72
CA GLN A 42 13.88 -39.02 19.52
C GLN A 42 13.19 -38.52 18.25
N ALA A 43 11.90 -38.78 18.09
CA ALA A 43 11.13 -38.25 16.96
C ALA A 43 11.10 -36.72 17.02
N PHE A 44 10.86 -36.16 18.20
CA PHE A 44 10.86 -34.72 18.44
C PHE A 44 12.18 -34.06 18.04
N GLY A 45 13.32 -34.60 18.51
CA GLY A 45 14.64 -34.05 18.16
C GLY A 45 15.02 -34.24 16.68
N ARG A 46 14.34 -35.15 15.95
CA ARG A 46 14.47 -35.27 14.48
C ARG A 46 13.49 -34.38 13.72
N TYR A 47 12.73 -33.52 14.41
CA TYR A 47 11.65 -32.71 13.85
C TYR A 47 10.54 -33.55 13.20
N GLU A 48 10.39 -34.81 13.61
CA GLU A 48 9.32 -35.69 13.16
C GLU A 48 8.05 -35.45 14.00
N TYR A 49 7.50 -34.24 13.94
CA TYR A 49 6.46 -33.80 14.87
C TYR A 49 5.17 -34.61 14.80
N ALA A 50 4.75 -35.08 13.63
CA ALA A 50 3.60 -35.97 13.51
C ALA A 50 3.81 -37.29 14.29
N ASN A 51 4.99 -37.89 14.14
CA ASN A 51 5.36 -39.11 14.88
C ASN A 51 5.51 -38.84 16.38
N ALA A 52 6.12 -37.70 16.74
CA ALA A 52 6.32 -37.30 18.12
C ALA A 52 4.96 -37.04 18.82
N ALA A 53 4.05 -36.31 18.19
CA ALA A 53 2.71 -36.03 18.70
C ALA A 53 1.95 -37.32 18.99
N ALA A 54 1.96 -38.28 18.06
CA ALA A 54 1.29 -39.57 18.25
C ALA A 54 1.84 -40.38 19.45
N LEU A 55 3.11 -40.22 19.80
CA LEU A 55 3.72 -40.87 20.95
C LEU A 55 3.50 -40.07 22.25
N TYR A 56 3.62 -38.74 22.21
CA TYR A 56 3.34 -37.89 23.38
C TYR A 56 1.86 -37.91 23.78
N LEU A 57 0.94 -38.02 22.83
CA LEU A 57 -0.49 -38.17 23.13
C LEU A 57 -0.75 -39.34 24.08
N LYS A 58 -0.12 -40.49 23.82
CA LYS A 58 -0.20 -41.68 24.70
C LYS A 58 0.38 -41.44 26.08
N LEU A 59 1.40 -40.59 26.20
CA LEU A 59 2.01 -40.21 27.47
C LEU A 59 1.17 -39.18 28.23
N ALA A 60 0.54 -38.25 27.51
CA ALA A 60 -0.33 -37.20 28.02
C ALA A 60 -1.68 -37.74 28.50
N ASP A 61 -2.17 -38.84 27.92
CA ASP A 61 -3.40 -39.53 28.34
C ASP A 61 -3.22 -40.42 29.59
N ALA A 62 -1.99 -40.53 30.12
CA ALA A 62 -1.75 -41.25 31.36
C ALA A 62 -2.49 -40.60 32.55
N LYS A 63 -2.82 -41.39 33.58
CA LYS A 63 -3.52 -40.90 34.80
C LYS A 63 -2.82 -39.71 35.49
N LYS A 64 -1.49 -39.64 35.36
CA LYS A 64 -0.63 -38.55 35.88
C LYS A 64 0.42 -38.23 34.81
N PRO A 65 0.08 -37.42 33.80
CA PRO A 65 1.02 -37.08 32.74
C PRO A 65 2.10 -36.15 33.29
N ARG A 66 3.30 -36.19 32.71
CA ARG A 66 4.32 -35.19 33.02
C ARG A 66 4.03 -33.91 32.25
N VAL A 67 4.22 -32.77 32.88
CA VAL A 67 4.12 -31.43 32.26
C VAL A 67 4.88 -31.37 30.94
N ALA A 68 6.15 -31.80 30.93
CA ALA A 68 6.99 -31.80 29.73
C ALA A 68 6.42 -32.65 28.57
N ASP A 69 5.69 -33.74 28.84
CA ASP A 69 5.08 -34.54 27.78
C ASP A 69 3.89 -33.78 27.14
N VAL A 70 3.13 -33.06 27.96
CA VAL A 70 2.00 -32.22 27.54
C VAL A 70 2.47 -30.99 26.77
N GLU A 71 3.50 -30.31 27.27
CA GLU A 71 4.11 -29.14 26.61
C GLU A 71 4.70 -29.51 25.24
N ARG A 72 5.39 -30.64 25.15
CA ARG A 72 5.93 -31.12 23.86
C ARG A 72 4.85 -31.57 22.90
N LEU A 73 3.76 -32.16 23.38
CA LEU A 73 2.60 -32.47 22.55
C LEU A 73 1.97 -31.20 21.96
N ALA A 74 1.73 -30.19 22.80
CA ALA A 74 1.21 -28.90 22.39
C ALA A 74 2.12 -28.22 21.35
N TYR A 75 3.45 -28.29 21.57
CA TYR A 75 4.44 -27.81 20.63
C TYR A 75 4.37 -28.56 19.29
N CYS A 76 4.31 -29.90 19.28
CA CYS A 76 4.20 -30.65 18.04
C CYS A 76 2.97 -30.24 17.22
N TYR A 77 1.81 -30.10 17.86
CA TYR A 77 0.60 -29.62 17.16
C TYR A 77 0.77 -28.21 16.60
N SER A 78 1.39 -27.30 17.35
CA SER A 78 1.71 -25.95 16.87
C SER A 78 2.65 -25.96 15.67
N GLN A 79 3.68 -26.81 15.65
CA GLN A 79 4.60 -26.94 14.50
C GLN A 79 3.94 -27.57 13.27
N MET A 80 2.90 -28.38 13.47
CA MET A 80 2.08 -28.94 12.40
C MET A 80 0.95 -28.01 11.96
N LYS A 81 0.89 -26.79 12.52
CA LYS A 81 -0.18 -25.80 12.29
C LYS A 81 -1.58 -26.27 12.71
N ASP A 82 -1.68 -27.32 13.53
CA ASP A 82 -2.94 -27.75 14.17
C ASP A 82 -3.16 -26.93 15.44
N TYR A 83 -3.50 -25.65 15.23
CA TYR A 83 -3.65 -24.68 16.31
C TYR A 83 -4.85 -24.97 17.21
N GLU A 84 -5.88 -25.66 16.71
CA GLU A 84 -7.02 -26.09 17.54
C GLU A 84 -6.58 -27.16 18.55
N ALA A 85 -5.83 -28.19 18.11
CA ALA A 85 -5.27 -29.17 19.03
C ALA A 85 -4.23 -28.55 19.97
N ALA A 86 -3.33 -27.71 19.44
CA ALA A 86 -2.31 -27.03 20.24
C ALA A 86 -2.91 -26.18 21.35
N GLU A 87 -4.00 -25.45 21.07
CA GLU A 87 -4.69 -24.60 22.06
C GLU A 87 -5.17 -25.45 23.24
N ASN A 88 -5.83 -26.57 22.94
CA ASN A 88 -6.34 -27.49 23.96
C ASN A 88 -5.23 -28.03 24.86
N TRP A 89 -4.06 -28.35 24.29
CA TRP A 89 -2.95 -28.91 25.04
C TRP A 89 -2.15 -27.85 25.80
N TYR A 90 -1.98 -26.64 25.25
CA TYR A 90 -1.37 -25.54 26.00
C TYR A 90 -2.25 -25.07 27.15
N ALA A 91 -3.57 -25.01 26.97
CA ALA A 91 -4.51 -24.71 28.06
C ALA A 91 -4.39 -25.71 29.23
N ARG A 92 -4.15 -26.99 28.93
CA ARG A 92 -3.86 -28.01 29.95
C ARG A 92 -2.48 -27.79 30.58
N ALA A 93 -1.46 -27.55 29.77
CA ALA A 93 -0.09 -27.35 30.24
C ALA A 93 0.00 -26.21 31.27
N VAL A 94 -0.57 -25.04 30.96
CA VAL A 94 -0.51 -23.86 31.85
C VAL A 94 -1.31 -24.03 33.14
N ALA A 95 -2.24 -25.01 33.19
CA ALA A 95 -3.01 -25.35 34.38
C ALA A 95 -2.32 -26.39 35.28
N MET A 96 -1.24 -27.01 34.83
CA MET A 96 -0.49 -27.99 35.61
C MET A 96 0.48 -27.30 36.59
N GLU A 97 0.67 -27.90 37.76
CA GLU A 97 1.75 -27.55 38.67
C GLU A 97 3.11 -27.74 37.96
N ASP A 98 4.08 -26.87 38.21
CA ASP A 98 5.40 -26.83 37.56
C ASP A 98 5.42 -26.49 36.05
N SER A 99 4.35 -25.96 35.47
CA SER A 99 4.37 -25.46 34.09
C SER A 99 5.43 -24.36 33.89
N ALA A 100 6.20 -24.47 32.81
CA ALA A 100 7.19 -23.46 32.50
C ALA A 100 6.50 -22.16 32.06
N PRO A 101 7.00 -20.96 32.45
CA PRO A 101 6.44 -19.70 31.94
C PRO A 101 6.37 -19.65 30.41
N GLU A 102 7.31 -20.30 29.71
CA GLU A 102 7.32 -20.46 28.26
C GLU A 102 5.99 -21.00 27.69
N SER A 103 5.28 -21.84 28.43
CA SER A 103 3.95 -22.35 28.05
C SER A 103 2.91 -21.24 27.97
N LEU A 104 2.99 -20.18 28.79
CA LEU A 104 2.10 -19.01 28.68
C LEU A 104 2.36 -18.23 27.38
N PHE A 105 3.63 -18.03 27.02
CA PHE A 105 4.01 -17.34 25.79
C PHE A 105 3.48 -18.09 24.56
N ARG A 106 3.77 -19.39 24.47
CA ARG A 106 3.31 -20.23 23.35
C ARG A 106 1.81 -20.38 23.30
N TYR A 107 1.15 -20.45 24.47
CA TYR A 107 -0.31 -20.46 24.52
C TYR A 107 -0.90 -19.17 23.96
N GLY A 108 -0.33 -18.01 24.32
CA GLY A 108 -0.68 -16.71 23.75
C GLY A 108 -0.54 -16.69 22.23
N GLN A 109 0.57 -17.18 21.68
CA GLN A 109 0.78 -17.28 20.23
C GLN A 109 -0.28 -18.16 19.55
N VAL A 110 -0.56 -19.35 20.11
CA VAL A 110 -1.58 -20.25 19.53
C VAL A 110 -2.99 -19.64 19.61
N LEU A 111 -3.33 -18.96 20.70
CA LEU A 111 -4.61 -18.23 20.82
C LEU A 111 -4.71 -17.14 19.76
N LYS A 112 -3.62 -16.39 19.50
CA LYS A 112 -3.54 -15.40 18.42
C LYS A 112 -3.79 -16.09 17.06
N MET A 113 -3.16 -17.24 16.80
CA MET A 113 -3.38 -18.02 15.57
C MET A 113 -4.83 -18.50 15.38
N ASN A 114 -5.55 -18.71 16.48
CA ASN A 114 -6.98 -19.04 16.47
C ASN A 114 -7.91 -17.82 16.46
N GLY A 115 -7.36 -16.60 16.33
CA GLY A 115 -8.11 -15.34 16.31
C GLY A 115 -8.66 -14.91 17.68
N LYS A 116 -8.18 -15.53 18.77
CA LYS A 116 -8.57 -15.24 20.16
C LYS A 116 -7.65 -14.17 20.76
N TYR A 117 -7.69 -12.98 20.17
CA TYR A 117 -6.73 -11.90 20.46
C TYR A 117 -6.78 -11.39 21.91
N ALA A 118 -7.97 -11.33 22.51
CA ALA A 118 -8.12 -10.88 23.89
C ALA A 118 -7.52 -11.91 24.87
N GLU A 119 -7.81 -13.19 24.68
CA GLU A 119 -7.24 -14.26 25.49
C GLU A 119 -5.72 -14.39 25.25
N ALA A 120 -5.26 -14.25 24.01
CA ALA A 120 -3.85 -14.25 23.66
C ALA A 120 -3.08 -13.18 24.44
N LYS A 121 -3.58 -11.94 24.42
CA LYS A 121 -3.00 -10.82 25.17
C LYS A 121 -2.92 -11.11 26.67
N GLN A 122 -3.95 -11.71 27.25
CA GLN A 122 -3.95 -12.09 28.67
C GLN A 122 -2.81 -13.08 29.00
N GLN A 123 -2.59 -14.10 28.16
CA GLN A 123 -1.50 -15.07 28.39
C GLN A 123 -0.11 -14.44 28.21
N LEU A 124 0.05 -13.57 27.21
CA LEU A 124 1.29 -12.83 26.97
C LEU A 124 1.63 -11.86 28.11
N GLU A 125 0.63 -11.18 28.66
CA GLU A 125 0.81 -10.33 29.85
C GLU A 125 1.17 -11.15 31.09
N ALA A 126 0.54 -12.32 31.28
CA ALA A 126 0.90 -13.25 32.35
C ALA A 126 2.35 -13.75 32.21
N TYR A 127 2.80 -14.07 30.99
CA TYR A 127 4.20 -14.40 30.71
C TYR A 127 5.14 -13.26 31.12
N ALA A 128 4.84 -12.03 30.71
CA ALA A 128 5.68 -10.87 31.01
C ALA A 128 5.73 -10.58 32.52
N GLN A 129 4.63 -10.80 33.23
CA GLN A 129 4.59 -10.69 34.70
C GLN A 129 5.42 -11.78 35.38
N ALA A 130 5.30 -13.03 34.92
CA ALA A 130 6.01 -14.17 35.50
C ALA A 130 7.54 -14.11 35.28
N THR A 131 7.98 -13.53 34.15
CA THR A 131 9.40 -13.52 33.75
C THR A 131 10.09 -12.17 33.87
N GLY A 132 9.33 -11.07 33.96
CA GLY A 132 9.84 -9.71 33.86
C GLY A 132 10.20 -9.27 32.44
N ASN A 133 10.04 -10.13 31.41
CA ASN A 133 10.46 -9.87 30.04
C ASN A 133 9.32 -9.29 29.19
N ARG A 134 9.09 -7.98 29.32
CA ARG A 134 8.04 -7.27 28.55
C ARG A 134 8.37 -7.12 27.07
N ASP A 135 9.65 -6.92 26.74
CA ASP A 135 10.07 -6.69 25.35
C ASP A 135 9.78 -7.90 24.47
N ARG A 136 9.91 -9.12 25.02
CA ARG A 136 9.61 -10.36 24.29
C ARG A 136 8.15 -10.50 23.84
N VAL A 137 7.20 -9.86 24.52
CA VAL A 137 5.76 -9.93 24.16
C VAL A 137 5.24 -8.68 23.49
N ALA A 138 6.04 -7.61 23.43
CA ALA A 138 5.59 -6.30 22.94
C ALA A 138 5.05 -6.39 21.51
N LEU A 139 5.75 -7.10 20.63
CA LEU A 139 5.35 -7.29 19.23
C LEU A 139 4.03 -8.06 19.11
N GLU A 140 3.89 -9.17 19.84
CA GLU A 140 2.69 -10.02 19.82
C GLU A 140 1.46 -9.30 20.36
N ILE A 141 1.63 -8.53 21.44
CA ILE A 141 0.55 -7.70 22.02
C ILE A 141 0.14 -6.59 21.04
N ALA A 142 1.10 -5.91 20.42
CA ALA A 142 0.82 -4.90 19.41
C ALA A 142 0.10 -5.50 18.19
N GLY A 143 0.45 -6.73 17.79
CA GLY A 143 -0.26 -7.50 16.77
C GLY A 143 -1.71 -7.79 17.15
N CYS A 144 -1.96 -8.27 18.37
CA CYS A 144 -3.31 -8.52 18.89
C CYS A 144 -4.18 -7.26 18.90
N ASP A 145 -3.64 -6.15 19.38
CA ASP A 145 -4.35 -4.85 19.42
C ASP A 145 -4.66 -4.36 18.00
N SER A 146 -3.71 -4.51 17.07
CA SER A 146 -3.88 -4.10 15.66
C SER A 146 -4.92 -4.96 14.93
N ALA A 147 -4.90 -6.28 15.17
CA ALA A 147 -5.82 -7.21 14.54
C ALA A 147 -7.29 -6.91 14.89
N VAL A 148 -7.57 -6.58 16.16
CA VAL A 148 -8.93 -6.19 16.59
C VAL A 148 -9.43 -4.97 15.83
N VAL A 149 -8.56 -3.96 15.61
CA VAL A 149 -8.90 -2.77 14.83
C VAL A 149 -9.12 -3.10 13.36
N TRP A 150 -8.24 -3.88 12.74
CA TRP A 150 -8.31 -4.21 11.31
C TRP A 150 -9.50 -5.12 10.98
N MET A 151 -9.89 -6.02 11.88
CA MET A 151 -11.08 -6.84 11.71
C MET A 151 -12.38 -6.03 11.87
N ALA A 152 -12.37 -4.98 12.69
CA ALA A 152 -13.51 -4.08 12.86
C ALA A 152 -13.71 -3.12 11.66
N ASP A 153 -12.64 -2.79 10.94
CA ASP A 153 -12.66 -1.98 9.70
C ASP A 153 -11.89 -2.69 8.55
N PRO A 154 -12.49 -3.73 7.94
CA PRO A 154 -11.86 -4.49 6.86
C PRO A 154 -11.55 -3.62 5.64
N THR A 155 -10.45 -3.94 4.95
CA THR A 155 -10.20 -3.43 3.60
C THR A 155 -11.21 -4.03 2.60
N VAL A 156 -11.32 -3.41 1.42
CA VAL A 156 -12.26 -3.84 0.37
C VAL A 156 -11.78 -5.03 -0.47
N HIS A 157 -10.71 -5.71 -0.05
CA HIS A 157 -10.28 -6.94 -0.71
C HIS A 157 -11.35 -8.02 -0.60
N LYS A 158 -11.57 -8.76 -1.68
CA LYS A 158 -12.41 -9.95 -1.70
C LYS A 158 -11.56 -11.14 -2.04
N LEU A 159 -11.68 -12.20 -1.24
CA LEU A 159 -10.91 -13.42 -1.38
C LEU A 159 -11.81 -14.58 -1.79
N ASN A 160 -11.29 -15.44 -2.66
CA ASN A 160 -11.94 -16.67 -3.08
C ASN A 160 -10.98 -17.84 -2.92
N ASN A 161 -11.40 -18.88 -2.20
CA ASN A 161 -10.61 -20.12 -2.07
C ASN A 161 -10.68 -20.88 -3.40
N GLU A 162 -9.53 -21.16 -4.00
CA GLU A 162 -9.45 -21.71 -5.35
C GLU A 162 -9.89 -23.17 -5.43
N ALA A 163 -10.58 -23.52 -6.52
CA ALA A 163 -11.15 -24.87 -6.70
C ALA A 163 -10.09 -25.99 -6.81
N ILE A 164 -8.85 -25.62 -7.10
CA ILE A 164 -7.71 -26.55 -7.22
C ILE A 164 -7.18 -27.01 -5.86
N ASN A 165 -7.49 -26.31 -4.77
CA ASN A 165 -7.05 -26.71 -3.43
C ASN A 165 -7.60 -28.10 -3.09
N THR A 166 -6.85 -28.87 -2.33
CA THR A 166 -7.20 -30.21 -1.86
C THR A 166 -7.38 -30.20 -0.34
N SER A 167 -7.33 -31.37 0.30
CA SER A 167 -7.27 -31.46 1.77
C SER A 167 -5.84 -31.38 2.31
N LEU A 168 -4.84 -31.19 1.45
CA LEU A 168 -3.43 -31.05 1.77
C LEU A 168 -3.01 -29.59 1.58
N SER A 169 -1.71 -29.29 1.51
CA SER A 169 -1.25 -27.93 1.25
C SER A 169 -1.02 -27.65 -0.24
N GLU A 170 -1.56 -26.54 -0.74
CA GLU A 170 -1.25 -25.90 -2.01
C GLU A 170 -0.99 -24.39 -1.79
N PHE A 171 0.15 -23.88 -2.26
CA PHE A 171 0.54 -22.50 -2.00
C PHE A 171 1.55 -21.94 -3.02
N SER A 172 1.81 -20.64 -2.90
CA SER A 172 2.78 -19.86 -3.69
C SER A 172 2.55 -19.96 -5.19
N VAL A 173 1.40 -19.43 -5.63
CA VAL A 173 1.11 -19.22 -7.05
C VAL A 173 2.10 -18.24 -7.65
N PHE A 174 2.62 -18.59 -8.83
CA PHE A 174 3.34 -17.68 -9.71
C PHE A 174 2.71 -17.67 -11.10
N PRO A 175 2.19 -16.53 -11.58
CA PRO A 175 1.62 -16.41 -12.92
C PRO A 175 2.68 -16.45 -14.02
N ALA A 176 2.47 -17.29 -15.04
CA ALA A 176 3.29 -17.38 -16.24
C ALA A 176 2.38 -17.46 -17.49
N GLY A 177 2.08 -16.31 -18.08
CA GLY A 177 1.11 -16.19 -19.18
C GLY A 177 -0.31 -16.61 -18.76
N ASN A 178 -0.88 -17.58 -19.49
CA ASN A 178 -2.20 -18.16 -19.21
C ASN A 178 -2.14 -19.37 -18.27
N LYS A 179 -0.98 -19.65 -17.69
CA LYS A 179 -0.79 -20.70 -16.69
C LYS A 179 -0.27 -20.10 -15.39
N VAL A 180 -0.31 -20.92 -14.35
CA VAL A 180 0.40 -20.67 -13.10
C VAL A 180 1.29 -21.85 -12.77
N TYR A 181 2.31 -21.59 -11.94
CA TYR A 181 3.04 -22.60 -11.18
C TYR A 181 2.71 -22.43 -9.69
N TYR A 182 2.65 -23.52 -8.93
CA TYR A 182 2.48 -23.45 -7.48
C TYR A 182 3.13 -24.68 -6.82
N ALA A 183 3.38 -24.62 -5.51
CA ALA A 183 3.84 -25.76 -4.73
C ALA A 183 2.63 -26.48 -4.12
N GLY A 184 2.61 -27.81 -4.18
CA GLY A 184 1.54 -28.61 -3.60
C GLY A 184 2.04 -29.95 -3.06
N GLU A 185 1.31 -30.51 -2.10
CA GLU A 185 1.57 -31.85 -1.57
C GLU A 185 0.81 -32.91 -2.38
N PRO A 186 1.49 -33.90 -2.97
CA PRO A 186 0.81 -35.01 -3.64
C PRO A 186 0.02 -35.88 -2.66
N ASP A 187 -1.10 -36.46 -3.12
CA ASP A 187 -1.86 -37.44 -2.34
C ASP A 187 -0.97 -38.64 -1.98
N ASN A 188 -0.81 -38.92 -0.69
CA ASN A 188 0.04 -39.99 -0.17
C ASN A 188 -0.40 -41.40 -0.58
N ARG A 189 -1.61 -41.56 -1.14
CA ARG A 189 -2.10 -42.82 -1.72
C ARG A 189 -1.51 -43.10 -3.11
N MET A 190 -0.87 -42.12 -3.74
CA MET A 190 -0.21 -42.30 -5.02
C MET A 190 1.05 -43.17 -4.87
N ARG A 191 1.25 -44.10 -5.80
CA ARG A 191 2.43 -44.98 -5.81
C ARG A 191 3.71 -44.17 -6.01
N GLY A 192 4.73 -44.43 -5.19
CA GLY A 192 6.06 -43.81 -5.32
C GLY A 192 6.18 -42.40 -4.71
N VAL A 193 5.21 -42.00 -3.88
CA VAL A 193 5.25 -40.73 -3.15
C VAL A 193 5.79 -40.97 -1.74
N ASP A 194 6.91 -40.34 -1.42
CA ASP A 194 7.52 -40.38 -0.09
C ASP A 194 6.95 -39.27 0.82
N THR A 195 6.91 -39.55 2.13
CA THR A 195 6.44 -38.61 3.16
C THR A 195 7.57 -38.09 4.02
N HIS A 196 7.36 -36.93 4.64
CA HIS A 196 8.30 -36.33 5.59
C HIS A 196 7.72 -36.36 7.02
N GLY A 197 8.60 -36.47 8.01
CA GLY A 197 8.17 -36.69 9.40
C GLY A 197 7.54 -35.48 10.09
N TRP A 198 7.67 -34.27 9.54
CA TRP A 198 7.19 -33.04 10.18
C TRP A 198 5.67 -33.05 10.32
N THR A 199 4.95 -33.12 9.20
CA THR A 199 3.48 -33.23 9.16
C THR A 199 2.98 -34.66 8.93
N GLY A 200 3.85 -35.54 8.39
CA GLY A 200 3.45 -36.86 7.91
C GLY A 200 2.92 -36.85 6.47
N ASN A 201 2.92 -35.69 5.80
CA ASN A 201 2.48 -35.54 4.41
C ASN A 201 3.62 -35.80 3.41
N SER A 202 3.26 -35.80 2.14
CA SER A 202 4.16 -36.00 1.01
C SER A 202 5.11 -34.82 0.82
N PHE A 203 6.31 -35.06 0.30
CA PHE A 203 7.20 -33.95 -0.09
C PHE A 203 6.56 -33.08 -1.18
N LEU A 204 6.72 -31.75 -1.03
CA LEU A 204 6.19 -30.75 -1.96
C LEU A 204 6.70 -30.98 -3.39
N ARG A 205 5.80 -30.77 -4.35
CA ARG A 205 6.07 -30.79 -5.78
C ARG A 205 5.53 -29.52 -6.42
N VAL A 206 6.13 -29.16 -7.56
CA VAL A 206 5.62 -28.08 -8.39
C VAL A 206 4.48 -28.60 -9.25
N TYR A 207 3.37 -27.87 -9.24
CA TYR A 207 2.20 -28.08 -10.09
C TYR A 207 2.05 -26.93 -11.07
N THR A 208 1.29 -27.16 -12.13
CA THR A 208 0.80 -26.13 -13.03
C THR A 208 -0.71 -26.22 -13.18
N ALA A 209 -1.36 -25.07 -13.37
CA ALA A 209 -2.80 -24.97 -13.62
C ALA A 209 -3.07 -23.90 -14.69
N ASP A 210 -4.21 -24.02 -15.37
CA ASP A 210 -4.69 -23.00 -16.29
C ASP A 210 -5.29 -21.82 -15.52
N ARG A 211 -4.90 -20.61 -15.91
CA ARG A 211 -5.41 -19.35 -15.37
C ARG A 211 -6.43 -18.74 -16.31
N ARG A 212 -7.66 -18.58 -15.84
CA ARG A 212 -8.74 -17.93 -16.58
C ARG A 212 -8.62 -16.40 -16.48
N ALA A 213 -9.39 -15.69 -17.31
CA ALA A 213 -9.38 -14.22 -17.36
C ALA A 213 -9.86 -13.57 -16.05
N ASP A 214 -10.71 -14.26 -15.29
CA ASP A 214 -11.18 -13.86 -13.97
C ASP A 214 -10.25 -14.30 -12.82
N ASN A 215 -9.04 -14.78 -13.14
CA ASN A 215 -8.08 -15.40 -12.21
C ASN A 215 -8.55 -16.70 -11.54
N ALA A 216 -9.63 -17.33 -11.99
CA ALA A 216 -9.96 -18.67 -11.51
C ALA A 216 -8.97 -19.71 -12.05
N LEU A 217 -8.54 -20.64 -11.20
CA LEU A 217 -7.62 -21.72 -11.55
C LEU A 217 -8.35 -23.03 -11.88
N SER A 218 -7.85 -23.76 -12.88
CA SER A 218 -8.41 -25.07 -13.26
C SER A 218 -7.37 -25.99 -13.90
N ASN A 219 -7.72 -27.26 -14.12
CA ASN A 219 -6.86 -28.25 -14.78
C ASN A 219 -5.46 -28.39 -14.15
N ALA A 220 -5.42 -28.43 -12.82
CA ALA A 220 -4.19 -28.64 -12.08
C ALA A 220 -3.55 -29.99 -12.42
N VAL A 221 -2.26 -29.97 -12.76
CA VAL A 221 -1.43 -31.15 -13.03
C VAL A 221 -0.05 -30.96 -12.43
N MET A 222 0.59 -32.04 -11.99
CA MET A 222 1.98 -31.96 -11.54
C MET A 222 2.87 -31.51 -12.71
N ALA A 223 3.72 -30.51 -12.49
CA ALA A 223 4.58 -29.97 -13.53
C ALA A 223 5.60 -31.03 -13.99
N VAL A 224 6.06 -30.89 -15.24
CA VAL A 224 6.88 -31.87 -15.99
C VAL A 224 8.03 -32.43 -15.15
N GLU A 225 8.36 -33.71 -15.36
CA GLU A 225 9.37 -34.44 -14.59
C GLU A 225 10.68 -33.68 -14.41
N GLY A 226 11.11 -32.86 -15.38
CA GLY A 226 12.35 -32.07 -15.33
C GLY A 226 12.56 -31.20 -14.08
N ILE A 227 11.49 -30.64 -13.50
CA ILE A 227 11.58 -29.74 -12.33
C ILE A 227 11.43 -30.52 -11.02
N ASN A 228 10.63 -31.59 -11.03
CA ASN A 228 10.27 -32.40 -9.85
C ASN A 228 11.23 -33.58 -9.58
N GLN A 229 12.49 -33.51 -10.00
CA GLN A 229 13.44 -34.63 -9.94
C GLN A 229 14.11 -34.86 -8.58
N THR A 230 14.02 -33.91 -7.64
CA THR A 230 14.62 -34.08 -6.30
C THR A 230 13.73 -34.94 -5.40
N PRO A 231 14.30 -35.82 -4.54
CA PRO A 231 13.51 -36.63 -3.62
C PRO A 231 12.73 -35.81 -2.57
N TYR A 232 13.24 -34.62 -2.21
CA TYR A 232 12.67 -33.77 -1.14
C TYR A 232 11.84 -32.62 -1.69
N HIS A 233 11.45 -31.64 -0.85
CA HIS A 233 10.58 -30.53 -1.27
C HIS A 233 11.13 -29.77 -2.49
N THR A 234 10.23 -29.50 -3.45
CA THR A 234 10.46 -28.68 -4.64
C THR A 234 9.38 -27.60 -4.72
N GLY A 235 9.78 -26.36 -4.96
CA GLY A 235 8.94 -25.17 -4.85
C GLY A 235 9.33 -24.32 -3.62
N PRO A 236 8.91 -23.05 -3.56
CA PRO A 236 8.11 -22.31 -4.55
C PRO A 236 8.87 -21.97 -5.86
N VAL A 237 8.12 -21.44 -6.83
CA VAL A 237 8.60 -21.05 -8.16
C VAL A 237 8.41 -19.55 -8.38
N ALA A 238 9.41 -18.91 -8.98
CA ALA A 238 9.28 -17.64 -9.68
C ALA A 238 9.71 -17.80 -11.14
N ALA A 239 9.38 -16.84 -12.00
CA ALA A 239 9.83 -16.86 -13.39
C ALA A 239 10.21 -15.46 -13.89
N ASP A 240 10.96 -15.42 -14.99
CA ASP A 240 11.08 -14.20 -15.80
C ASP A 240 9.75 -13.83 -16.47
N SER A 241 9.66 -12.61 -17.00
CA SER A 241 8.44 -12.08 -17.62
C SER A 241 7.95 -12.89 -18.83
N ASN A 242 8.84 -13.65 -19.46
CA ASN A 242 8.53 -14.50 -20.61
C ASN A 242 8.16 -15.95 -20.21
N GLY A 243 8.37 -16.33 -18.94
CA GLY A 243 8.22 -17.70 -18.47
C GLY A 243 9.26 -18.67 -19.03
N THR A 244 10.36 -18.16 -19.61
CA THR A 244 11.43 -18.94 -20.23
C THR A 244 12.46 -19.46 -19.23
N THR A 245 12.59 -18.75 -18.10
CA THR A 245 13.46 -19.12 -16.99
C THR A 245 12.63 -19.20 -15.71
N LEU A 246 12.68 -20.34 -15.03
CA LEU A 246 12.06 -20.55 -13.72
C LEU A 246 13.13 -20.55 -12.63
N TYR A 247 12.85 -19.91 -11.51
CA TYR A 247 13.67 -19.92 -10.30
C TYR A 247 12.94 -20.76 -9.27
N VAL A 248 13.50 -21.91 -8.91
CA VAL A 248 12.83 -22.93 -8.11
C VAL A 248 13.63 -23.17 -6.84
N THR A 249 12.96 -23.04 -5.70
CA THR A 249 13.53 -23.43 -4.40
C THR A 249 13.43 -24.95 -4.25
N ARG A 250 14.45 -25.59 -3.72
CA ARG A 250 14.40 -27.02 -3.44
C ARG A 250 15.22 -27.39 -2.22
N THR A 251 14.90 -28.52 -1.59
CA THR A 251 15.71 -29.08 -0.50
C THR A 251 16.90 -29.85 -1.06
N TYR A 252 18.11 -29.54 -0.58
CA TYR A 252 19.33 -30.20 -1.00
C TYR A 252 19.29 -31.72 -0.69
N PRO A 253 19.47 -32.60 -1.71
CA PRO A 253 19.33 -34.05 -1.52
C PRO A 253 20.56 -34.75 -0.97
N GLY A 254 21.70 -34.05 -0.91
CA GLY A 254 22.99 -34.65 -0.56
C GLY A 254 23.24 -34.82 0.94
N LYS A 255 24.47 -35.23 1.27
CA LYS A 255 24.88 -35.56 2.65
C LYS A 255 25.61 -34.42 3.39
N GLN A 256 25.73 -33.26 2.75
CA GLN A 256 26.48 -32.10 3.24
C GLN A 256 25.65 -31.12 4.10
N GLY A 257 24.44 -31.49 4.52
CA GLY A 257 23.61 -30.64 5.38
C GLY A 257 24.24 -30.34 6.75
N GLY A 258 23.76 -29.26 7.38
CA GLY A 258 24.21 -28.82 8.71
C GLY A 258 24.06 -29.93 9.75
N VAL A 259 25.05 -30.05 10.65
CA VAL A 259 25.08 -31.08 11.69
C VAL A 259 24.97 -30.43 13.06
N SER A 260 23.87 -30.69 13.77
CA SER A 260 23.70 -30.32 15.17
C SER A 260 23.94 -31.51 16.09
N ARG A 261 24.21 -31.25 17.37
CA ARG A 261 24.36 -32.26 18.41
C ARG A 261 23.42 -31.98 19.56
N GLU A 262 22.65 -32.98 19.96
CA GLU A 262 21.81 -32.92 21.16
C GLU A 262 21.87 -34.28 21.86
N SER A 263 22.04 -34.29 23.18
CA SER A 263 22.00 -35.50 24.01
C SER A 263 22.79 -36.70 23.45
N ARG A 264 24.10 -36.49 23.19
CA ARG A 264 25.06 -37.45 22.58
C ARG A 264 24.73 -37.91 21.14
N ARG A 265 23.67 -37.39 20.52
CA ARG A 265 23.25 -37.72 19.15
C ARG A 265 23.60 -36.60 18.18
N LYS A 266 23.77 -36.96 16.91
CA LYS A 266 24.00 -36.02 15.80
C LYS A 266 22.75 -35.99 14.93
N TYR A 267 22.24 -34.81 14.65
CA TYR A 267 21.12 -34.59 13.74
C TYR A 267 21.65 -33.87 12.51
N ARG A 268 21.17 -34.26 11.33
CA ARG A 268 21.50 -33.59 10.07
C ARG A 268 20.26 -32.89 9.56
N THR A 269 20.41 -31.61 9.25
CA THR A 269 19.36 -30.79 8.65
C THR A 269 19.76 -30.46 7.23
N ASN A 270 18.88 -30.77 6.26
CA ASN A 270 19.09 -30.37 4.87
C ASN A 270 18.67 -28.90 4.72
N LYS A 271 19.47 -28.11 4.01
CA LYS A 271 19.20 -26.70 3.72
C LYS A 271 18.50 -26.54 2.37
N LEU A 272 17.88 -25.39 2.16
CA LEU A 272 17.29 -25.02 0.87
C LEU A 272 18.36 -24.50 -0.09
N GLU A 273 18.15 -24.73 -1.38
CA GLU A 273 18.97 -24.21 -2.47
C GLU A 273 18.08 -23.66 -3.58
N LEU A 274 18.58 -22.64 -4.28
CA LEU A 274 17.90 -22.01 -5.41
C LEU A 274 18.49 -22.53 -6.72
N TYR A 275 17.62 -22.90 -7.67
CA TYR A 275 18.01 -23.33 -9.01
C TYR A 275 17.27 -22.53 -10.07
N SER A 276 17.97 -22.17 -11.15
CA SER A 276 17.33 -21.71 -12.39
C SER A 276 17.11 -22.88 -13.33
N TYR A 277 15.95 -22.91 -13.97
CA TYR A 277 15.58 -23.86 -15.00
C TYR A 277 15.25 -23.06 -16.26
N THR A 278 16.06 -23.22 -17.31
CA THR A 278 15.89 -22.51 -18.58
C THR A 278 15.38 -23.46 -19.65
N GLN A 279 14.37 -23.06 -20.41
CA GLN A 279 13.85 -23.88 -21.49
C GLN A 279 14.83 -23.92 -22.67
N GLY A 280 15.36 -25.10 -22.99
CA GLY A 280 16.25 -25.32 -24.13
C GLY A 280 15.51 -25.43 -25.47
N GLU A 281 16.25 -25.46 -26.58
CA GLU A 281 15.70 -25.50 -27.96
C GLU A 281 14.80 -26.71 -28.24
N GLY A 282 14.98 -27.81 -27.49
CA GLY A 282 14.15 -29.03 -27.57
C GLY A 282 12.96 -29.09 -26.62
N GLY A 283 12.71 -28.03 -25.85
CA GLY A 283 11.65 -27.98 -24.83
C GLY A 283 12.00 -28.61 -23.47
N GLU A 284 13.22 -29.15 -23.33
CA GLU A 284 13.75 -29.65 -22.05
C GLU A 284 14.17 -28.49 -21.14
N TRP A 285 14.08 -28.70 -19.82
CA TRP A 285 14.53 -27.72 -18.82
C TRP A 285 15.97 -27.99 -18.41
N LEU A 286 16.86 -27.01 -18.66
CA LEU A 286 18.26 -27.04 -18.22
C LEU A 286 18.38 -26.43 -16.83
N ALA A 287 18.82 -27.22 -15.86
CA ALA A 287 18.90 -26.83 -14.46
C ALA A 287 20.31 -26.34 -14.09
N GLU A 288 20.42 -25.13 -13.55
CA GLU A 288 21.67 -24.53 -13.08
C GLU A 288 21.55 -24.08 -11.62
N PRO A 289 22.53 -24.40 -10.75
CA PRO A 289 22.53 -23.94 -9.38
C PRO A 289 22.75 -22.42 -9.32
N PHE A 290 22.06 -21.75 -8.41
CA PHE A 290 22.44 -20.39 -8.03
C PHE A 290 23.87 -20.38 -7.47
N ALA A 291 24.73 -19.49 -7.99
CA ALA A 291 26.16 -19.48 -7.71
C ALA A 291 26.51 -19.31 -6.23
N TYR A 292 25.59 -18.73 -5.44
CA TYR A 292 25.79 -18.42 -4.03
C TYR A 292 25.08 -19.39 -3.08
N ASN A 293 24.60 -20.54 -3.55
CA ASN A 293 24.12 -21.61 -2.67
C ASN A 293 25.26 -22.12 -1.77
N ASN A 294 25.03 -22.22 -0.45
CA ASN A 294 25.98 -22.85 0.48
C ASN A 294 25.23 -23.69 1.52
N VAL A 295 24.82 -24.89 1.11
CA VAL A 295 24.00 -25.84 1.90
C VAL A 295 24.63 -26.33 3.21
N ARG A 296 25.90 -25.98 3.47
CA ARG A 296 26.60 -26.26 4.74
C ARG A 296 26.37 -25.18 5.79
N GLU A 297 26.08 -23.96 5.36
CA GLU A 297 26.00 -22.78 6.21
C GLU A 297 24.59 -22.21 6.25
N TYR A 298 23.97 -22.02 5.08
CA TYR A 298 22.69 -21.33 4.96
C TYR A 298 21.79 -21.92 3.86
N SER A 299 20.51 -21.57 3.94
CA SER A 299 19.44 -21.82 2.98
C SER A 299 19.30 -20.64 2.02
N VAL A 300 18.95 -20.91 0.77
CA VAL A 300 18.58 -19.88 -0.22
C VAL A 300 17.28 -20.31 -0.91
N GLY A 301 16.31 -19.40 -1.03
CA GLY A 301 15.04 -19.71 -1.67
C GLY A 301 14.14 -18.51 -1.91
N HIS A 302 12.88 -18.80 -2.28
CA HIS A 302 11.78 -17.85 -2.44
C HIS A 302 12.17 -16.65 -3.32
N ALA A 303 12.64 -16.95 -4.54
CA ALA A 303 13.10 -15.93 -5.47
C ALA A 303 11.97 -15.03 -6.00
N ALA A 304 12.33 -13.82 -6.40
CA ALA A 304 11.52 -12.89 -7.19
C ALA A 304 12.42 -12.01 -8.05
N LEU A 305 11.92 -11.57 -9.21
CA LEU A 305 12.64 -10.65 -10.09
C LEU A 305 12.05 -9.24 -9.99
N SER A 306 12.91 -8.24 -10.14
CA SER A 306 12.46 -6.89 -10.52
C SER A 306 11.76 -6.92 -11.88
N ASN A 307 10.89 -5.94 -12.13
CA ASN A 307 10.07 -5.90 -13.36
C ASN A 307 10.91 -5.82 -14.64
N ASP A 308 12.11 -5.26 -14.57
CA ASP A 308 13.09 -5.17 -15.66
C ASP A 308 14.02 -6.39 -15.75
N GLY A 309 13.91 -7.36 -14.82
CA GLY A 309 14.75 -8.55 -14.74
C GLY A 309 16.21 -8.28 -14.37
N SER A 310 16.57 -7.07 -13.95
CA SER A 310 17.94 -6.70 -13.62
C SER A 310 18.37 -7.10 -12.21
N THR A 311 17.40 -7.36 -11.31
CA THR A 311 17.63 -7.69 -9.91
C THR A 311 16.87 -8.96 -9.53
N LEU A 312 17.58 -9.93 -8.95
CA LEU A 312 17.01 -11.13 -8.34
C LEU A 312 16.94 -10.92 -6.83
N TYR A 313 15.74 -10.76 -6.30
CA TYR A 313 15.45 -10.84 -4.87
C TYR A 313 15.26 -12.30 -4.45
N PHE A 314 15.66 -12.65 -3.24
CA PHE A 314 15.49 -13.98 -2.65
C PHE A 314 15.64 -13.90 -1.13
N VAL A 315 15.36 -14.98 -0.42
CA VAL A 315 15.49 -15.02 1.05
C VAL A 315 16.58 -15.98 1.50
N SER A 316 17.24 -15.65 2.61
CA SER A 316 18.33 -16.46 3.16
C SER A 316 18.60 -16.17 4.63
N ASP A 317 18.99 -17.20 5.37
CA ASP A 317 19.57 -17.14 6.73
C ASP A 317 21.11 -17.00 6.69
N MET A 318 21.67 -16.41 5.61
CA MET A 318 23.12 -16.25 5.46
C MET A 318 23.69 -15.19 6.43
N PRO A 319 24.98 -15.29 6.82
CA PRO A 319 25.61 -14.30 7.70
C PRO A 319 25.51 -12.86 7.17
N GLY A 320 25.23 -11.91 8.07
CA GLY A 320 25.03 -10.50 7.72
C GLY A 320 23.56 -10.06 7.65
N GLY A 321 22.64 -10.98 7.96
CA GLY A 321 21.21 -10.75 8.15
C GLY A 321 20.82 -10.06 9.47
N HIS A 322 19.53 -9.79 9.63
CA HIS A 322 18.94 -9.15 10.82
C HIS A 322 18.21 -10.14 11.75
N GLY A 323 17.86 -11.34 11.27
CA GLY A 323 16.97 -12.25 11.98
C GLY A 323 17.06 -13.69 11.53
N GLY A 324 15.90 -14.33 11.33
CA GLY A 324 15.76 -15.69 10.83
C GLY A 324 16.18 -15.75 9.37
N THR A 325 15.24 -15.66 8.44
CA THR A 325 15.55 -15.39 7.02
C THR A 325 15.33 -13.94 6.69
N ASP A 326 16.24 -13.34 5.94
CA ASP A 326 16.15 -11.97 5.45
C ASP A 326 15.95 -11.95 3.94
N ILE A 327 15.45 -10.83 3.40
CA ILE A 327 15.46 -10.53 1.96
C ILE A 327 16.87 -10.06 1.56
N TRP A 328 17.40 -10.70 0.52
CA TRP A 328 18.65 -10.39 -0.16
C TRP A 328 18.38 -10.12 -1.63
N TYR A 329 19.33 -9.48 -2.30
CA TYR A 329 19.28 -9.30 -3.74
C TYR A 329 20.64 -9.50 -4.41
N SER A 330 20.61 -9.92 -5.67
CA SER A 330 21.75 -9.98 -6.57
C SER A 330 21.44 -9.22 -7.86
N GLU A 331 22.38 -8.40 -8.33
CA GLU A 331 22.23 -7.64 -9.58
C GLU A 331 22.80 -8.44 -10.76
N ARG A 332 22.10 -8.38 -11.90
CA ARG A 332 22.51 -9.06 -13.13
C ARG A 332 23.72 -8.36 -13.75
N GLN A 333 24.76 -9.13 -14.03
CA GLN A 333 26.01 -8.67 -14.60
C GLN A 333 25.94 -8.62 -16.14
N ALA A 334 26.91 -7.97 -16.77
CA ALA A 334 26.97 -7.82 -18.23
C ALA A 334 27.09 -9.16 -18.98
N ASP A 335 27.67 -10.18 -18.34
CA ASP A 335 27.77 -11.54 -18.88
C ASP A 335 26.50 -12.39 -18.63
N GLY A 336 25.47 -11.81 -18.01
CA GLY A 336 24.21 -12.47 -17.68
C GLY A 336 24.20 -13.25 -16.36
N SER A 337 25.34 -13.33 -15.66
CA SER A 337 25.43 -13.94 -14.33
C SER A 337 24.83 -13.06 -13.23
N TRP A 338 24.54 -13.65 -12.07
CA TRP A 338 24.12 -12.91 -10.89
C TRP A 338 25.34 -12.50 -10.05
N GLY A 339 25.39 -11.23 -9.64
CA GLY A 339 26.44 -10.71 -8.76
C GLY A 339 26.29 -11.16 -7.30
N ALA A 340 27.25 -10.77 -6.46
CA ALA A 340 27.27 -11.14 -5.05
C ALA A 340 26.00 -10.68 -4.30
N PRO A 341 25.43 -11.51 -3.41
CA PRO A 341 24.28 -11.15 -2.60
C PRO A 341 24.54 -9.91 -1.73
N VAL A 342 23.55 -9.03 -1.67
CA VAL A 342 23.52 -7.87 -0.77
C VAL A 342 22.23 -7.92 0.04
N ASN A 343 22.31 -7.65 1.35
CA ASN A 343 21.13 -7.62 2.21
C ASN A 343 20.23 -6.44 1.82
N ALA A 344 18.92 -6.65 1.74
CA ALA A 344 17.95 -5.63 1.34
C ALA A 344 17.72 -4.53 2.39
N GLY A 345 18.44 -4.55 3.52
CA GLY A 345 18.46 -3.52 4.55
C GLY A 345 17.40 -3.72 5.63
N GLY A 346 17.71 -3.26 6.84
CA GLY A 346 16.89 -3.43 8.05
C GLY A 346 15.57 -2.64 8.09
N VAL A 347 15.09 -2.11 6.96
CA VAL A 347 13.75 -1.54 6.86
C VAL A 347 12.72 -2.63 6.53
N VAL A 348 13.07 -3.55 5.63
CA VAL A 348 12.22 -4.69 5.27
C VAL A 348 12.61 -5.95 6.01
N ASN A 349 13.86 -6.02 6.48
CA ASN A 349 14.39 -7.13 7.26
C ASN A 349 14.28 -6.87 8.76
N SER A 350 13.96 -7.92 9.52
CA SER A 350 13.62 -7.85 10.94
C SER A 350 14.33 -8.94 11.75
N ALA A 351 13.94 -9.12 13.02
CA ALA A 351 14.42 -10.24 13.83
C ALA A 351 13.71 -11.57 13.53
N GLY A 352 12.60 -11.53 12.77
CA GLY A 352 11.80 -12.68 12.36
C GLY A 352 12.25 -13.26 11.02
N ASP A 353 11.33 -13.96 10.37
CA ASP A 353 11.47 -14.54 9.04
C ASP A 353 10.76 -13.67 8.00
N GLU A 354 11.51 -13.08 7.08
CA GLU A 354 10.99 -12.50 5.84
C GLU A 354 11.00 -13.53 4.71
N LEU A 355 9.83 -13.77 4.12
CA LEU A 355 9.59 -14.85 3.15
C LEU A 355 8.76 -14.38 1.95
N PHE A 356 8.92 -15.08 0.82
CA PHE A 356 8.11 -14.89 -0.40
C PHE A 356 8.04 -13.44 -0.91
N PRO A 357 9.20 -12.79 -1.17
CA PRO A 357 9.20 -11.51 -1.86
C PRO A 357 8.53 -11.64 -3.23
N ASN A 358 7.85 -10.58 -3.67
CA ASN A 358 7.26 -10.48 -4.99
C ASN A 358 7.17 -8.99 -5.40
N MET A 359 7.39 -8.70 -6.68
CA MET A 359 7.36 -7.34 -7.19
C MET A 359 6.03 -7.09 -7.92
N GLY A 360 5.30 -6.08 -7.46
CA GLY A 360 4.11 -5.58 -8.14
C GLY A 360 4.45 -4.85 -9.45
N PRO A 361 3.48 -4.70 -10.37
CA PRO A 361 3.68 -3.98 -11.64
C PRO A 361 4.23 -2.55 -11.49
N ASP A 362 3.88 -1.87 -10.41
CA ASP A 362 4.35 -0.52 -10.07
C ASP A 362 5.74 -0.48 -9.40
N GLY A 363 6.35 -1.64 -9.16
CA GLY A 363 7.62 -1.78 -8.44
C GLY A 363 7.48 -1.84 -6.92
N THR A 364 6.27 -1.96 -6.38
CA THR A 364 6.04 -2.22 -4.96
C THR A 364 6.52 -3.63 -4.60
N LEU A 365 7.33 -3.76 -3.55
CA LEU A 365 7.71 -5.04 -2.95
C LEU A 365 6.59 -5.51 -2.02
N TYR A 366 6.07 -6.70 -2.28
CA TYR A 366 5.21 -7.46 -1.37
C TYR A 366 6.02 -8.63 -0.78
N TYR A 367 5.90 -8.87 0.51
CA TYR A 367 6.56 -9.99 1.18
C TYR A 367 5.78 -10.38 2.44
N SER A 368 6.10 -11.54 3.00
CA SER A 368 5.44 -12.06 4.20
C SER A 368 6.44 -12.03 5.35
N SER A 369 6.03 -11.63 6.55
CA SER A 369 6.93 -11.58 7.72
C SER A 369 6.19 -11.85 9.02
N ASP A 370 6.87 -12.47 9.97
CA ASP A 370 6.43 -12.64 11.37
C ASP A 370 7.18 -11.71 12.35
N GLY A 371 8.09 -10.87 11.85
CA GLY A 371 8.92 -9.98 12.66
C GLY A 371 8.40 -8.55 12.80
N PHE A 372 7.21 -8.27 12.26
CA PHE A 372 6.47 -7.02 12.43
C PHE A 372 5.13 -7.26 13.14
N ALA A 373 4.51 -6.19 13.66
CA ALA A 373 3.21 -6.31 14.30
C ALA A 373 2.17 -6.79 13.26
N GLY A 374 1.66 -8.00 13.47
CA GLY A 374 0.78 -8.71 12.55
C GLY A 374 -0.37 -9.44 13.24
N MET A 375 -1.30 -9.93 12.43
CA MET A 375 -2.55 -10.57 12.83
C MET A 375 -2.38 -12.04 13.20
N GLY A 376 -1.46 -12.74 12.56
CA GLY A 376 -1.26 -14.17 12.77
C GLY A 376 0.21 -14.53 12.89
N GLY A 377 0.60 -15.53 12.10
CA GLY A 377 1.98 -16.00 11.98
C GLY A 377 2.70 -15.12 10.98
N LEU A 378 2.84 -15.60 9.74
CA LEU A 378 3.26 -14.73 8.64
C LEU A 378 2.12 -13.79 8.24
N ASP A 379 2.42 -12.50 8.09
CA ASP A 379 1.51 -11.51 7.56
C ASP A 379 2.10 -10.89 6.28
N VAL A 380 1.27 -10.53 5.30
CA VAL A 380 1.70 -9.80 4.11
C VAL A 380 1.92 -8.32 4.40
N PHE A 381 3.10 -7.83 4.03
CA PHE A 381 3.50 -6.43 4.05
C PHE A 381 3.82 -5.93 2.65
N ARG A 382 3.74 -4.61 2.47
CA ARG A 382 4.24 -3.93 1.28
C ARG A 382 5.21 -2.80 1.61
N SER A 383 6.17 -2.58 0.73
CA SER A 383 7.08 -1.43 0.76
C SER A 383 7.39 -0.95 -0.65
N THR A 384 7.53 0.37 -0.83
CA THR A 384 8.04 0.97 -2.07
C THR A 384 9.51 1.32 -1.91
N GLY A 385 10.27 1.17 -3.00
CA GLY A 385 11.72 1.35 -2.98
C GLY A 385 12.42 0.41 -3.94
N SER A 386 13.72 0.21 -3.72
CA SER A 386 14.50 -0.79 -4.47
C SER A 386 15.78 -1.14 -3.73
N ARG A 387 16.23 -2.40 -3.87
CA ARG A 387 17.51 -2.90 -3.35
C ARG A 387 17.63 -2.78 -1.83
N GLY A 388 18.31 -1.74 -1.33
CA GLY A 388 18.50 -1.46 0.09
C GLY A 388 17.73 -0.24 0.60
N GLU A 389 17.02 0.45 -0.29
CA GLU A 389 16.36 1.73 -0.01
C GLU A 389 14.84 1.55 -0.08
N TRP A 390 14.26 1.10 1.03
CA TRP A 390 12.83 0.82 1.16
C TRP A 390 12.14 1.81 2.09
N THR A 391 10.85 2.02 1.87
CA THR A 391 9.99 2.71 2.82
C THR A 391 9.57 1.78 3.96
N THR A 392 9.14 2.36 5.09
CA THR A 392 8.63 1.56 6.22
C THR A 392 7.49 0.64 5.75
N PRO A 393 7.58 -0.68 6.03
CA PRO A 393 6.60 -1.64 5.54
C PRO A 393 5.22 -1.38 6.11
N ARG A 394 4.20 -1.63 5.29
CA ARG A 394 2.78 -1.49 5.67
C ARG A 394 2.10 -2.83 5.59
N ASN A 395 1.49 -3.25 6.69
CA ASN A 395 0.64 -4.43 6.76
C ASN A 395 -0.59 -4.27 5.84
N LEU A 396 -0.96 -5.31 5.08
CA LEU A 396 -2.11 -5.26 4.16
C LEU A 396 -3.48 -5.42 4.84
N ARG A 397 -3.48 -5.72 6.13
CA ARG A 397 -4.66 -5.78 7.02
C ARG A 397 -5.67 -6.84 6.59
N TYR A 398 -6.74 -6.95 7.36
CA TYR A 398 -7.85 -7.83 7.05
C TYR A 398 -8.61 -7.37 5.78
N PRO A 399 -9.06 -8.27 4.88
CA PRO A 399 -8.97 -9.73 4.96
C PRO A 399 -7.74 -10.36 4.29
N VAL A 400 -6.81 -9.56 3.74
CA VAL A 400 -5.58 -10.11 3.13
C VAL A 400 -4.80 -10.88 4.20
N ASN A 401 -4.52 -10.22 5.32
CA ASN A 401 -4.01 -10.86 6.53
C ASN A 401 -5.16 -11.31 7.43
N SER A 402 -4.90 -12.32 8.23
CA SER A 402 -5.85 -13.10 9.02
C SER A 402 -5.15 -13.62 10.27
N PRO A 403 -5.86 -14.34 11.17
CA PRO A 403 -5.20 -15.04 12.26
C PRO A 403 -4.21 -16.14 11.81
N GLY A 404 -4.28 -16.59 10.55
CA GLY A 404 -3.40 -17.62 10.01
C GLY A 404 -2.02 -17.10 9.58
N ASP A 405 -1.30 -17.94 8.85
CA ASP A 405 -0.22 -17.51 7.97
C ASP A 405 -0.84 -17.00 6.67
N ASP A 406 -0.40 -15.83 6.23
CA ASP A 406 -0.81 -15.19 4.99
C ASP A 406 0.44 -14.78 4.22
N PHE A 407 0.66 -15.44 3.09
CA PHE A 407 1.95 -15.39 2.43
C PHE A 407 1.89 -15.59 0.92
N ALA A 408 3.04 -15.41 0.26
CA ALA A 408 3.18 -15.54 -1.19
C ALA A 408 2.14 -14.72 -1.98
N TYR A 409 1.99 -13.46 -1.58
CA TYR A 409 1.13 -12.50 -2.26
C TYR A 409 1.74 -12.11 -3.61
N VAL A 410 0.97 -12.31 -4.68
CA VAL A 410 1.36 -11.96 -6.05
C VAL A 410 0.22 -11.25 -6.76
N THR A 411 0.53 -10.19 -7.49
CA THR A 411 -0.43 -9.44 -8.31
C THR A 411 -0.38 -9.93 -9.76
N THR A 412 -1.54 -10.21 -10.36
CA THR A 412 -1.65 -10.52 -11.81
C THR A 412 -2.18 -9.35 -12.63
N TYR A 413 -2.82 -8.39 -11.96
CA TYR A 413 -3.34 -7.17 -12.55
C TYR A 413 -3.31 -6.04 -11.51
N GLU A 414 -2.91 -4.86 -11.96
CA GLU A 414 -3.00 -3.60 -11.22
C GLU A 414 -3.33 -2.49 -12.22
N GLY A 415 -4.35 -1.69 -11.92
CA GLY A 415 -4.79 -0.59 -12.75
C GLY A 415 -5.69 0.38 -12.01
N GLU A 416 -6.23 1.37 -12.74
CA GLU A 416 -7.07 2.44 -12.15
C GLU A 416 -8.31 1.90 -11.44
N GLU A 417 -8.85 0.76 -11.90
CA GLU A 417 -10.06 0.17 -11.33
C GLU A 417 -9.78 -0.71 -10.10
N GLY A 418 -8.54 -1.12 -9.88
CA GLY A 418 -8.26 -2.11 -8.84
C GLY A 418 -6.98 -2.93 -9.01
N MET A 419 -6.88 -3.96 -8.19
CA MET A 419 -5.84 -4.99 -8.24
C MET A 419 -6.47 -6.37 -8.17
N ALA A 420 -5.79 -7.36 -8.72
CA ALA A 420 -6.16 -8.76 -8.56
C ALA A 420 -4.90 -9.64 -8.54
N GLY A 421 -5.03 -10.82 -7.96
CA GLY A 421 -3.89 -11.71 -7.79
C GLY A 421 -4.20 -12.92 -6.94
N TYR A 422 -3.17 -13.47 -6.30
CA TYR A 422 -3.28 -14.60 -5.40
C TYR A 422 -2.49 -14.37 -4.11
N LEU A 423 -2.89 -15.06 -3.06
CA LEU A 423 -2.11 -15.28 -1.85
C LEU A 423 -2.35 -16.70 -1.35
N SER A 424 -1.51 -17.15 -0.43
CA SER A 424 -1.64 -18.45 0.23
C SER A 424 -1.94 -18.27 1.70
N SER A 425 -2.74 -19.16 2.27
CA SER A 425 -3.10 -19.06 3.68
C SER A 425 -3.64 -20.35 4.27
N ASN A 426 -3.34 -20.59 5.55
CA ASN A 426 -3.98 -21.64 6.37
C ASN A 426 -5.16 -21.10 7.20
N ARG A 427 -5.73 -19.96 6.81
CA ARG A 427 -6.88 -19.36 7.49
C ARG A 427 -8.04 -20.35 7.65
N LYS A 428 -8.77 -20.18 8.75
CA LYS A 428 -9.97 -20.97 9.04
C LYS A 428 -11.01 -20.83 7.91
N GLY A 429 -11.63 -21.95 7.54
CA GLY A 429 -12.62 -22.03 6.47
C GLY A 429 -12.05 -22.43 5.11
N GLY A 430 -10.72 -22.63 5.04
CA GLY A 430 -10.06 -23.30 3.93
C GLY A 430 -10.44 -24.77 3.77
N ARG A 431 -9.97 -25.38 2.68
CA ARG A 431 -10.14 -26.78 2.31
C ARG A 431 -9.03 -27.68 2.86
N GLY A 432 -7.79 -27.19 2.88
CA GLY A 432 -6.59 -27.95 3.22
C GLY A 432 -5.75 -27.33 4.33
N GLY A 433 -4.44 -27.59 4.26
CA GLY A 433 -3.44 -27.06 5.21
C GLY A 433 -3.15 -25.59 4.93
N ASP A 434 -2.30 -25.33 3.95
CA ASP A 434 -2.20 -24.03 3.30
C ASP A 434 -2.99 -24.09 1.99
N ASP A 435 -3.83 -23.09 1.71
CA ASP A 435 -4.65 -23.02 0.51
C ASP A 435 -4.29 -21.80 -0.34
N ILE A 436 -4.52 -21.90 -1.65
CA ILE A 436 -4.46 -20.78 -2.58
C ILE A 436 -5.78 -20.00 -2.55
N TYR A 437 -5.68 -18.69 -2.40
CA TYR A 437 -6.79 -17.75 -2.53
C TYR A 437 -6.53 -16.79 -3.68
N SER A 438 -7.48 -16.64 -4.61
CA SER A 438 -7.48 -15.47 -5.49
C SER A 438 -8.05 -14.26 -4.76
N PHE A 439 -7.57 -13.08 -5.10
CA PHE A 439 -8.08 -11.83 -4.55
C PHE A 439 -8.45 -10.82 -5.64
N THR A 440 -9.40 -9.97 -5.30
CA THR A 440 -9.68 -8.71 -6.01
C THR A 440 -9.73 -7.56 -5.02
N TYR A 441 -9.26 -6.40 -5.44
CA TYR A 441 -9.31 -5.14 -4.72
C TYR A 441 -9.88 -4.10 -5.67
N ALA A 442 -11.07 -3.57 -5.37
CA ALA A 442 -11.62 -2.48 -6.16
C ALA A 442 -11.07 -1.16 -5.61
N GLN A 443 -10.39 -0.37 -6.43
CA GLN A 443 -9.99 0.97 -6.00
C GLN A 443 -11.26 1.79 -5.71
N PRO A 444 -11.40 2.38 -4.51
CA PRO A 444 -12.53 3.25 -4.21
C PRO A 444 -12.56 4.41 -5.21
N LYS A 445 -13.66 4.55 -5.96
CA LYS A 445 -13.85 5.70 -6.85
C LYS A 445 -14.04 6.96 -6.00
N ILE A 446 -12.95 7.70 -5.79
CA ILE A 446 -12.99 8.98 -5.08
C ILE A 446 -13.58 10.03 -6.01
N VAL A 447 -14.86 10.34 -5.79
CA VAL A 447 -15.55 11.46 -6.44
C VAL A 447 -15.44 12.70 -5.55
N LEU A 448 -14.74 13.73 -6.03
CA LEU A 448 -14.66 15.04 -5.39
C LEU A 448 -15.55 16.01 -6.16
N VAL A 449 -16.43 16.71 -5.44
CA VAL A 449 -17.38 17.65 -6.07
C VAL A 449 -17.17 19.04 -5.50
N LEU A 450 -16.99 20.04 -6.35
CA LEU A 450 -17.16 21.44 -5.97
C LEU A 450 -18.63 21.78 -6.15
N ARG A 451 -19.31 22.16 -5.07
CA ARG A 451 -20.62 22.80 -5.12
C ARG A 451 -20.48 24.27 -4.76
N GLY A 452 -21.29 25.11 -5.36
CA GLY A 452 -21.33 26.47 -4.92
C GLY A 452 -22.59 27.20 -5.32
N THR A 453 -22.68 28.44 -4.82
CA THR A 453 -23.78 29.33 -5.13
C THR A 453 -23.26 30.69 -5.58
N THR A 454 -23.98 31.34 -6.48
CA THR A 454 -23.76 32.73 -6.90
C THR A 454 -24.85 33.60 -6.33
N SER A 455 -24.48 34.72 -5.71
CA SER A 455 -25.44 35.63 -5.05
C SER A 455 -24.98 37.07 -5.13
N ASP A 456 -25.93 38.00 -5.07
CA ASP A 456 -25.66 39.42 -4.91
C ASP A 456 -25.05 39.64 -3.52
N LYS A 457 -23.86 40.26 -3.47
CA LYS A 457 -23.09 40.48 -2.24
C LYS A 457 -23.82 41.37 -1.23
N ARG A 458 -24.71 42.26 -1.69
CA ARG A 458 -25.42 43.23 -0.86
C ARG A 458 -26.77 42.70 -0.39
N THR A 459 -27.55 42.13 -1.30
CA THR A 459 -28.92 41.68 -0.99
C THR A 459 -28.99 40.22 -0.54
N GLY A 460 -27.98 39.41 -0.87
CA GLY A 460 -27.99 37.96 -0.68
C GLY A 460 -28.88 37.22 -1.69
N GLU A 461 -29.49 37.92 -2.65
CA GLU A 461 -30.34 37.33 -3.67
C GLU A 461 -29.54 36.34 -4.54
N ARG A 462 -30.13 35.19 -4.83
CA ARG A 462 -29.49 34.16 -5.66
C ARG A 462 -29.42 34.62 -7.12
N LEU A 463 -28.23 34.58 -7.69
CA LEU A 463 -28.00 34.98 -9.07
C LEU A 463 -28.02 33.77 -9.98
N SER A 464 -29.13 33.54 -10.67
CA SER A 464 -29.22 32.53 -11.74
C SER A 464 -28.48 32.96 -13.01
N ALA A 465 -28.13 32.01 -13.87
CA ALA A 465 -27.44 32.26 -15.14
C ALA A 465 -26.13 33.08 -15.03
N ALA A 466 -25.50 33.10 -13.86
CA ALA A 466 -24.14 33.61 -13.71
C ALA A 466 -23.17 32.63 -14.38
N SER A 467 -22.23 33.12 -15.17
CA SER A 467 -21.20 32.30 -15.79
C SER A 467 -20.14 31.93 -14.75
N VAL A 468 -19.97 30.63 -14.50
CA VAL A 468 -19.01 30.09 -13.56
C VAL A 468 -17.94 29.32 -14.33
N THR A 469 -16.69 29.77 -14.21
CA THR A 469 -15.54 29.16 -14.89
C THR A 469 -14.59 28.57 -13.86
N LEU A 470 -14.22 27.31 -14.05
CA LEU A 470 -13.25 26.58 -13.24
C LEU A 470 -11.90 26.58 -13.96
N TYR A 471 -10.88 27.09 -13.28
CA TYR A 471 -9.50 27.13 -13.74
C TYR A 471 -8.63 26.18 -12.92
N ASP A 472 -7.61 25.58 -13.54
CA ASP A 472 -6.58 24.82 -12.83
C ASP A 472 -5.48 25.72 -12.22
N GLY A 473 -4.47 25.11 -11.59
CA GLY A 473 -3.34 25.81 -10.98
C GLY A 473 -2.47 26.61 -11.95
N SER A 474 -2.51 26.31 -13.24
CA SER A 474 -1.85 27.04 -14.34
C SER A 474 -2.71 28.15 -14.95
N ARG A 475 -3.95 28.33 -14.47
CA ARG A 475 -4.97 29.24 -15.02
C ARG A 475 -5.53 28.82 -16.37
N GLU A 476 -5.43 27.54 -16.74
CA GLU A 476 -6.13 26.99 -17.90
C GLU A 476 -7.59 26.66 -17.54
N ILE A 477 -8.50 26.81 -18.51
CA ILE A 477 -9.92 26.53 -18.29
C ILE A 477 -10.13 25.01 -18.28
N VAL A 478 -10.60 24.50 -17.14
CA VAL A 478 -10.98 23.09 -16.98
C VAL A 478 -12.43 22.89 -17.42
N ALA A 479 -13.32 23.78 -16.97
CA ALA A 479 -14.74 23.70 -17.27
C ALA A 479 -15.42 25.06 -17.13
N LYS A 480 -16.54 25.25 -17.83
CA LYS A 480 -17.39 26.44 -17.73
C LYS A 480 -18.86 26.04 -17.73
N LYS A 481 -19.64 26.59 -16.80
CA LYS A 481 -21.07 26.35 -16.64
C LYS A 481 -21.81 27.64 -16.31
N SER A 482 -23.14 27.59 -16.32
CA SER A 482 -23.98 28.67 -15.77
C SER A 482 -24.64 28.19 -14.49
N SER A 483 -24.83 29.09 -13.53
CA SER A 483 -25.62 28.80 -12.33
C SER A 483 -27.10 28.58 -12.66
N ASP A 484 -27.75 27.72 -11.90
CA ASP A 484 -29.16 27.38 -12.10
C ASP A 484 -30.12 28.43 -11.50
N GLY A 485 -31.43 28.15 -11.50
CA GLY A 485 -32.46 29.05 -10.96
C GLY A 485 -32.30 29.41 -9.47
N SER A 486 -31.60 28.57 -8.70
CA SER A 486 -31.26 28.81 -7.29
C SER A 486 -29.88 29.47 -7.11
N GLY A 487 -29.23 29.84 -8.21
CA GLY A 487 -27.86 30.31 -8.23
C GLY A 487 -26.83 29.21 -7.95
N ALA A 488 -27.22 27.93 -7.94
CA ALA A 488 -26.31 26.84 -7.62
C ALA A 488 -25.52 26.39 -8.86
N PHE A 489 -24.33 25.85 -8.62
CA PHE A 489 -23.48 25.23 -9.63
C PHE A 489 -22.68 24.06 -9.04
N ALA A 490 -22.22 23.16 -9.90
CA ALA A 490 -21.35 22.06 -9.48
C ALA A 490 -20.34 21.62 -10.54
N PHE A 491 -19.14 21.24 -10.09
CA PHE A 491 -18.08 20.63 -10.89
C PHE A 491 -17.57 19.35 -10.22
N VAL A 492 -17.19 18.36 -11.04
CA VAL A 492 -16.38 17.23 -10.56
C VAL A 492 -14.93 17.65 -10.63
N LEU A 493 -14.17 17.40 -9.57
CA LEU A 493 -12.76 17.78 -9.46
C LEU A 493 -11.87 16.55 -9.56
N GLU A 494 -10.66 16.74 -10.09
CA GLU A 494 -9.59 15.77 -10.00
C GLU A 494 -8.89 15.86 -8.63
N ARG A 495 -8.21 14.78 -8.24
CA ARG A 495 -7.46 14.70 -6.98
C ARG A 495 -6.14 15.45 -7.06
N ASP A 496 -5.64 15.89 -5.91
CA ASP A 496 -4.31 16.51 -5.76
C ASP A 496 -4.06 17.71 -6.68
N ARG A 497 -5.11 18.49 -6.93
CA ARG A 497 -5.09 19.69 -7.76
C ARG A 497 -5.49 20.91 -6.94
N SER A 498 -5.14 22.08 -7.46
CA SER A 498 -5.64 23.37 -6.99
C SER A 498 -6.46 24.01 -8.10
N TYR A 499 -7.57 24.62 -7.72
CA TYR A 499 -8.49 25.25 -8.64
C TYR A 499 -8.81 26.68 -8.21
N THR A 500 -9.13 27.52 -9.19
CA THR A 500 -9.79 28.81 -8.98
C THR A 500 -11.14 28.77 -9.69
N VAL A 501 -12.21 29.06 -8.96
CA VAL A 501 -13.56 29.19 -9.53
C VAL A 501 -13.92 30.68 -9.59
N LEU A 502 -14.32 31.14 -10.77
CA LEU A 502 -14.65 32.53 -11.06
C LEU A 502 -16.12 32.65 -11.45
N GLY A 503 -16.88 33.47 -10.75
CA GLY A 503 -18.27 33.79 -11.04
C GLY A 503 -18.37 35.16 -11.69
N GLN A 504 -19.03 35.23 -12.85
CA GLN A 504 -19.25 36.45 -13.60
C GLN A 504 -20.72 36.58 -13.98
N LYS A 505 -21.25 37.80 -13.90
CA LYS A 505 -22.60 38.10 -14.38
C LYS A 505 -22.62 39.53 -14.90
N GLU A 506 -23.41 39.77 -15.93
CA GLU A 506 -23.63 41.13 -16.44
C GLU A 506 -24.11 42.04 -15.31
N ARG A 507 -23.56 43.27 -15.25
CA ARG A 507 -23.84 44.28 -14.21
C ARG A 507 -23.27 43.97 -12.82
N TYR A 508 -22.40 42.97 -12.70
CA TYR A 508 -21.68 42.63 -11.48
C TYR A 508 -20.16 42.58 -11.70
N HIS A 509 -19.39 43.02 -10.70
CA HIS A 509 -18.00 42.66 -10.56
C HIS A 509 -17.88 41.17 -10.26
N ALA A 510 -16.93 40.51 -10.92
CA ALA A 510 -16.68 39.10 -10.74
C ALA A 510 -16.15 38.82 -9.32
N ASP A 511 -16.49 37.64 -8.80
CA ASP A 511 -15.93 37.11 -7.56
C ASP A 511 -15.26 35.77 -7.82
N SER A 512 -14.27 35.39 -7.01
CA SER A 512 -13.54 34.14 -7.18
C SER A 512 -13.16 33.50 -5.87
N ALA A 513 -13.14 32.17 -5.85
CA ALA A 513 -12.68 31.38 -4.73
C ALA A 513 -11.60 30.39 -5.19
N LYS A 514 -10.66 30.08 -4.29
CA LYS A 514 -9.68 29.01 -4.50
C LYS A 514 -10.07 27.78 -3.69
N VAL A 515 -9.96 26.61 -4.31
CA VAL A 515 -10.18 25.32 -3.65
C VAL A 515 -9.05 24.37 -3.99
N SER A 516 -8.76 23.43 -3.10
CA SER A 516 -7.72 22.42 -3.31
C SER A 516 -8.24 21.05 -2.95
N THR A 517 -7.86 20.06 -3.76
CA THR A 517 -8.12 18.63 -3.52
C THR A 517 -6.88 17.90 -3.02
N ALA A 518 -5.82 18.63 -2.68
CA ALA A 518 -4.56 18.08 -2.16
C ALA A 518 -4.79 17.28 -0.87
N GLY A 519 -4.32 16.03 -0.86
CA GLY A 519 -4.39 15.14 0.30
C GLY A 519 -5.77 14.56 0.58
N MET A 520 -6.76 14.75 -0.30
CA MET A 520 -8.08 14.13 -0.15
C MET A 520 -8.02 12.65 -0.52
N THR A 521 -8.32 11.79 0.46
CA THR A 521 -8.26 10.32 0.35
C THR A 521 -9.63 9.65 0.30
N ARG A 522 -10.71 10.42 0.35
CA ARG A 522 -12.10 9.95 0.29
C ARG A 522 -12.97 10.90 -0.53
N SER A 523 -14.09 10.40 -1.02
CA SER A 523 -15.12 11.24 -1.64
C SER A 523 -15.56 12.34 -0.71
N ASP A 524 -15.72 13.54 -1.24
CA ASP A 524 -16.10 14.71 -0.48
C ASP A 524 -16.70 15.80 -1.37
N THR A 525 -17.35 16.77 -0.74
CA THR A 525 -17.89 17.95 -1.41
C THR A 525 -17.27 19.21 -0.82
N LEU A 526 -16.58 19.97 -1.67
CA LEU A 526 -16.08 21.31 -1.35
C LEU A 526 -17.18 22.33 -1.66
N GLU A 527 -17.42 23.26 -0.75
CA GLU A 527 -18.45 24.30 -0.92
C GLU A 527 -17.84 25.69 -1.06
N VAL A 528 -18.39 26.47 -1.99
CA VAL A 528 -18.02 27.89 -2.19
C VAL A 528 -19.25 28.77 -2.37
N ALA A 529 -19.16 30.01 -1.90
CA ALA A 529 -20.12 31.06 -2.20
C ALA A 529 -19.40 32.16 -2.99
N LEU A 530 -19.93 32.50 -4.16
CA LEU A 530 -19.46 33.58 -4.99
C LEU A 530 -20.42 34.76 -4.83
N LEU A 531 -19.93 35.82 -4.18
CA LEU A 531 -20.69 37.00 -3.79
C LEU A 531 -20.35 38.15 -4.75
N LEU A 532 -21.13 38.27 -5.81
CA LEU A 532 -20.90 39.21 -6.89
C LEU A 532 -21.39 40.61 -6.49
N GLU A 533 -20.62 41.65 -6.82
CA GLU A 533 -20.89 43.03 -6.40
C GLU A 533 -21.49 43.87 -7.54
N PRO A 534 -22.69 44.47 -7.40
CA PRO A 534 -23.30 45.28 -8.46
C PRO A 534 -22.45 46.49 -8.88
N VAL A 535 -22.44 46.79 -10.18
CA VAL A 535 -21.45 47.71 -10.76
C VAL A 535 -21.85 49.20 -10.68
N PHE A 536 -23.14 49.60 -10.74
CA PHE A 536 -23.55 51.03 -10.60
C PHE A 536 -24.96 51.26 -10.02
N GLU A 537 -25.12 52.30 -9.19
CA GLU A 537 -26.40 52.85 -8.71
C GLU A 537 -26.69 54.21 -9.41
N PRO A 538 -27.86 54.42 -10.05
CA PRO A 538 -28.26 55.72 -10.59
C PRO A 538 -28.23 56.83 -9.52
N GLY A 539 -27.67 58.00 -9.86
CA GLY A 539 -27.53 59.14 -8.94
C GLY A 539 -26.22 59.19 -8.15
N LYS A 540 -25.37 58.17 -8.25
CA LYS A 540 -24.02 58.21 -7.67
C LYS A 540 -23.09 59.08 -8.51
N THR A 541 -22.50 60.11 -7.89
CA THR A 541 -21.46 60.96 -8.46
C THR A 541 -20.09 60.44 -8.04
N PHE A 542 -19.18 60.26 -8.99
CA PHE A 542 -17.77 59.99 -8.71
C PHE A 542 -16.92 61.05 -9.40
N GLU A 543 -15.86 61.48 -8.70
CA GLU A 543 -14.94 62.47 -9.21
C GLU A 543 -13.97 61.80 -10.19
N LEU A 544 -13.80 62.38 -11.38
CA LEU A 544 -12.68 62.01 -12.24
C LEU A 544 -11.48 62.75 -11.68
N GLU A 545 -10.67 62.06 -10.87
CA GLU A 545 -9.46 62.65 -10.30
C GLU A 545 -8.65 63.34 -11.42
N HIS A 546 -8.47 64.65 -11.27
CA HIS A 546 -7.49 65.46 -12.00
C HIS A 546 -7.72 65.71 -13.52
N ILE A 547 -8.95 65.98 -13.97
CA ILE A 547 -9.14 66.71 -15.25
C ILE A 547 -8.73 68.17 -15.04
N TYR A 548 -7.44 68.46 -15.20
CA TYR A 548 -6.91 69.81 -15.13
C TYR A 548 -7.19 70.58 -16.42
N TYR A 549 -7.60 71.84 -16.26
CA TYR A 549 -7.66 72.83 -17.33
C TYR A 549 -6.76 73.99 -16.94
N ASP A 550 -6.00 74.53 -17.89
CA ASP A 550 -5.22 75.74 -17.66
C ASP A 550 -6.16 76.94 -17.38
N PHE A 551 -5.64 77.97 -16.70
CA PHE A 551 -6.37 79.20 -16.43
C PHE A 551 -6.87 79.82 -17.75
N ASP A 552 -8.17 80.14 -17.81
CA ASP A 552 -8.87 80.67 -19.00
C ASP A 552 -8.89 79.75 -20.25
N LYS A 553 -8.62 78.44 -20.09
CA LYS A 553 -8.72 77.46 -21.19
C LYS A 553 -9.76 76.37 -20.96
N HIS A 554 -10.21 75.80 -22.08
CA HIS A 554 -11.16 74.68 -22.15
C HIS A 554 -10.60 73.45 -22.91
N ASP A 555 -9.38 73.54 -23.44
CA ASP A 555 -8.72 72.42 -24.13
C ASP A 555 -8.41 71.28 -23.17
N ILE A 556 -8.63 70.03 -23.60
CA ILE A 556 -8.30 68.82 -22.84
C ILE A 556 -6.79 68.61 -22.86
N ARG A 557 -6.15 68.71 -21.68
CA ARG A 557 -4.72 68.41 -21.51
C ARG A 557 -4.43 66.91 -21.66
N ARG A 558 -3.15 66.56 -21.87
CA ARG A 558 -2.73 65.15 -22.05
C ARG A 558 -2.98 64.28 -20.82
N ASP A 559 -2.87 64.83 -19.62
CA ASP A 559 -3.20 64.17 -18.35
C ASP A 559 -4.71 63.93 -18.24
N ALA A 560 -5.53 64.95 -18.53
CA ALA A 560 -6.98 64.83 -18.60
C ALA A 560 -7.46 63.80 -19.66
N ALA A 561 -6.77 63.70 -20.78
CA ALA A 561 -7.07 62.73 -21.84
C ALA A 561 -6.93 61.27 -21.37
N ALA A 562 -5.94 60.96 -20.52
CA ALA A 562 -5.75 59.60 -20.01
C ALA A 562 -6.91 59.15 -19.10
N VAL A 563 -7.41 60.06 -18.28
CA VAL A 563 -8.57 59.83 -17.39
C VAL A 563 -9.85 59.68 -18.21
N LEU A 564 -10.04 60.51 -19.24
CA LEU A 564 -11.18 60.40 -20.14
C LEU A 564 -11.14 59.10 -20.97
N ASP A 565 -9.95 58.59 -21.31
CA ASP A 565 -9.81 57.30 -22.00
C ASP A 565 -10.21 56.10 -21.14
N GLU A 566 -10.07 56.20 -19.81
CA GLU A 566 -10.62 55.20 -18.89
C GLU A 566 -12.15 55.25 -18.89
N LEU A 567 -12.73 56.45 -18.83
CA LEU A 567 -14.18 56.62 -18.94
C LEU A 567 -14.73 56.12 -20.29
N VAL A 568 -14.00 56.29 -21.39
CA VAL A 568 -14.35 55.71 -22.70
C VAL A 568 -14.46 54.18 -22.60
N ARG A 569 -13.51 53.51 -21.93
CA ARG A 569 -13.56 52.04 -21.75
C ARG A 569 -14.80 51.64 -20.95
N THR A 570 -15.03 52.30 -19.81
CA THR A 570 -16.21 52.06 -18.98
C THR A 570 -17.51 52.23 -19.78
N MET A 571 -17.64 53.30 -20.57
CA MET A 571 -18.84 53.54 -21.38
C MET A 571 -19.00 52.59 -22.57
N ARG A 572 -17.90 52.01 -23.08
CA ARG A 572 -17.95 50.94 -24.10
C ARG A 572 -18.39 49.60 -23.51
N ASP A 573 -17.84 49.27 -22.35
CA ASP A 573 -18.16 48.02 -21.65
C ASP A 573 -19.58 48.03 -21.08
N ASN A 574 -20.18 49.22 -20.96
CA ASN A 574 -21.53 49.45 -20.45
C ASN A 574 -22.37 50.25 -21.46
N PRO A 575 -22.90 49.64 -22.54
CA PRO A 575 -23.51 50.35 -23.67
C PRO A 575 -24.76 51.19 -23.33
N THR A 576 -25.44 50.87 -22.24
CA THR A 576 -26.68 51.53 -21.82
C THR A 576 -26.46 52.64 -20.78
N LEU A 577 -25.25 52.73 -20.21
CA LEU A 577 -24.87 53.77 -19.25
C LEU A 577 -25.00 55.17 -19.87
N LYS A 578 -25.75 56.05 -19.19
CA LYS A 578 -25.85 57.49 -19.45
C LYS A 578 -25.30 58.29 -18.27
N ILE A 579 -24.55 59.35 -18.56
CA ILE A 579 -23.84 60.13 -17.54
C ILE A 579 -24.03 61.65 -17.70
N GLU A 580 -23.91 62.40 -16.60
CA GLU A 580 -23.72 63.85 -16.60
C GLU A 580 -22.25 64.15 -16.31
N LEU A 581 -21.60 64.91 -17.18
CA LEU A 581 -20.29 65.50 -16.97
C LEU A 581 -20.48 66.93 -16.47
N SER A 582 -20.14 67.14 -15.20
CA SER A 582 -20.36 68.37 -14.47
C SER A 582 -19.03 69.11 -14.27
N SER A 583 -18.85 70.29 -14.84
CA SER A 583 -17.64 71.08 -14.65
C SER A 583 -17.86 72.27 -13.73
N HIS A 584 -16.80 72.62 -13.00
CA HIS A 584 -16.78 73.68 -11.99
C HIS A 584 -15.60 74.65 -12.22
N THR A 585 -15.75 75.89 -11.76
CA THR A 585 -14.66 76.89 -11.74
C THR A 585 -14.33 77.28 -10.29
N ASP A 586 -13.17 77.93 -10.12
CA ASP A 586 -12.87 78.65 -8.90
C ASP A 586 -13.58 80.03 -8.87
N SER A 587 -13.46 80.73 -7.74
CA SER A 587 -14.13 82.01 -7.48
C SER A 587 -13.48 83.23 -8.12
N ARG A 588 -12.48 83.07 -9.00
CA ARG A 588 -11.81 84.20 -9.65
C ARG A 588 -12.44 84.45 -11.01
N GLY A 589 -13.23 85.51 -11.09
CA GLY A 589 -13.95 85.91 -12.29
C GLY A 589 -15.31 86.49 -11.92
N SER A 590 -16.08 86.94 -12.92
CA SER A 590 -17.51 87.19 -12.68
C SER A 590 -18.28 85.88 -12.75
N ASP A 591 -19.35 85.75 -11.96
CA ASP A 591 -20.23 84.58 -11.97
C ASP A 591 -20.68 84.19 -13.39
N ALA A 592 -21.03 85.19 -14.21
CA ALA A 592 -21.45 85.00 -15.59
C ALA A 592 -20.33 84.42 -16.47
N TYR A 593 -19.10 84.87 -16.28
CA TYR A 593 -17.93 84.35 -16.99
C TYR A 593 -17.60 82.92 -16.52
N ASN A 594 -17.63 82.67 -15.21
CA ASN A 594 -17.35 81.36 -14.60
C ASN A 594 -18.37 80.30 -15.03
N LEU A 595 -19.64 80.67 -15.10
CA LEU A 595 -20.69 79.79 -15.62
C LEU A 595 -20.43 79.43 -17.09
N ALA A 596 -20.12 80.41 -17.93
CA ALA A 596 -19.80 80.16 -19.33
C ALA A 596 -18.53 79.30 -19.51
N LEU A 597 -17.51 79.51 -18.68
CA LEU A 597 -16.25 78.75 -18.71
C LEU A 597 -16.46 77.29 -18.31
N SER A 598 -17.18 77.04 -17.21
CA SER A 598 -17.51 75.66 -16.80
C SER A 598 -18.33 74.92 -17.86
N GLN A 599 -19.30 75.57 -18.51
CA GLN A 599 -20.08 74.93 -19.56
C GLN A 599 -19.21 74.53 -20.75
N ARG A 600 -18.26 75.38 -21.16
CA ARG A 600 -17.29 75.03 -22.22
C ARG A 600 -16.41 73.85 -21.82
N ARG A 601 -16.00 73.75 -20.55
CA ARG A 601 -15.19 72.62 -20.05
C ARG A 601 -15.95 71.30 -20.06
N ALA A 602 -17.20 71.30 -19.59
CA ALA A 602 -18.07 70.12 -19.64
C ALA A 602 -18.34 69.70 -21.09
N GLN A 603 -18.54 70.67 -21.98
CA GLN A 603 -18.74 70.43 -23.40
C GLN A 603 -17.49 69.81 -24.05
N ALA A 604 -16.30 70.31 -23.73
CA ALA A 604 -15.04 69.76 -24.24
C ALA A 604 -14.79 68.31 -23.79
N ALA A 605 -15.18 67.95 -22.55
CA ALA A 605 -15.09 66.57 -22.07
C ALA A 605 -16.06 65.64 -22.83
N VAL A 606 -17.30 66.09 -23.05
CA VAL A 606 -18.27 65.34 -23.87
C VAL A 606 -17.79 65.18 -25.31
N ASP A 607 -17.28 66.25 -25.93
CA ASP A 607 -16.81 66.20 -27.32
C ASP A 607 -15.59 65.28 -27.47
N TYR A 608 -14.74 65.20 -26.45
CA TYR A 608 -13.65 64.23 -26.39
C TYR A 608 -14.16 62.78 -26.41
N LEU A 609 -15.15 62.45 -25.56
CA LEU A 609 -15.76 61.12 -25.51
C LEU A 609 -16.47 60.76 -26.82
N VAL A 610 -17.17 61.73 -27.44
CA VAL A 610 -17.80 61.57 -28.76
C VAL A 610 -16.74 61.30 -29.83
N GLY A 611 -15.62 62.03 -29.82
CA GLY A 611 -14.49 61.79 -30.73
C GLY A 611 -13.85 60.41 -30.57
N ARG A 612 -14.06 59.74 -29.44
CA ARG A 612 -13.64 58.34 -29.18
C ARG A 612 -14.77 57.31 -29.39
N GLY A 613 -15.89 57.72 -29.99
CA GLY A 613 -16.95 56.83 -30.44
C GLY A 613 -18.06 56.56 -29.42
N ILE A 614 -18.18 57.36 -28.35
CA ILE A 614 -19.34 57.28 -27.44
C ILE A 614 -20.49 58.14 -27.99
N ALA A 615 -21.69 57.57 -28.06
CA ALA A 615 -22.85 58.26 -28.61
C ALA A 615 -23.27 59.48 -27.75
N ARG A 616 -23.49 60.63 -28.38
CA ARG A 616 -23.71 61.94 -27.71
C ARG A 616 -24.91 61.93 -26.77
N GLU A 617 -25.97 61.22 -27.14
CA GLU A 617 -27.21 61.06 -26.38
C GLU A 617 -27.04 60.36 -25.03
N ARG A 618 -25.89 59.73 -24.80
CA ARG A 618 -25.54 59.07 -23.53
C ARG A 618 -24.89 60.03 -22.52
N MET A 619 -24.73 61.30 -22.88
CA MET A 619 -23.97 62.25 -22.07
C MET A 619 -24.66 63.61 -22.01
N VAL A 620 -24.72 64.18 -20.81
CA VAL A 620 -25.15 65.57 -20.58
C VAL A 620 -23.97 66.39 -20.09
N ALA A 621 -23.65 67.49 -20.77
CA ALA A 621 -22.62 68.45 -20.34
C ALA A 621 -23.25 69.57 -19.51
N ARG A 622 -22.79 69.77 -18.27
CA ARG A 622 -23.33 70.81 -17.39
C ARG A 622 -22.24 71.65 -16.71
N GLY A 623 -22.29 72.96 -16.95
CA GLY A 623 -21.46 73.93 -16.25
C GLY A 623 -22.15 74.51 -15.02
N TYR A 624 -21.51 74.45 -13.86
CA TYR A 624 -22.04 75.02 -12.61
C TYR A 624 -21.33 76.30 -12.17
N GLY A 625 -20.32 76.76 -12.91
CA GLY A 625 -19.44 77.86 -12.51
C GLY A 625 -18.88 77.64 -11.12
N GLU A 626 -18.92 78.68 -10.29
CA GLU A 626 -18.50 78.64 -8.89
C GLU A 626 -19.64 78.34 -7.91
N THR A 627 -20.84 77.95 -8.37
CA THR A 627 -22.01 77.76 -7.49
C THR A 627 -21.92 76.54 -6.57
N ARG A 628 -20.92 75.66 -6.79
CA ARG A 628 -20.70 74.41 -6.06
C ARG A 628 -19.21 74.23 -5.70
N LEU A 629 -18.70 75.13 -4.86
CA LEU A 629 -17.34 75.05 -4.31
C LEU A 629 -17.22 73.87 -3.33
N VAL A 630 -16.09 73.17 -3.34
CA VAL A 630 -15.79 72.04 -2.42
C VAL A 630 -15.03 72.48 -1.17
N ASN A 631 -14.69 73.76 -1.09
CA ASN A 631 -14.02 74.38 0.04
C ASN A 631 -14.56 75.81 0.26
N GLY A 632 -14.11 76.48 1.33
CA GLY A 632 -14.56 77.84 1.68
C GLY A 632 -14.03 78.96 0.77
N CYS A 633 -13.47 78.64 -0.40
CA CYS A 633 -12.81 79.62 -1.26
C CYS A 633 -13.79 80.39 -2.17
N GLY A 634 -14.64 81.22 -1.58
CA GLY A 634 -15.63 82.03 -2.30
C GLY A 634 -15.13 83.42 -2.73
N ASN A 635 -16.02 84.20 -3.34
CA ASN A 635 -15.75 85.58 -3.75
C ASN A 635 -15.22 86.44 -2.60
N GLY A 636 -14.08 87.11 -2.83
CA GLY A 636 -13.44 87.99 -1.84
C GLY A 636 -12.67 87.28 -0.72
N VAL A 637 -12.58 85.95 -0.73
CA VAL A 637 -11.80 85.16 0.24
C VAL A 637 -10.38 84.94 -0.30
N PRO A 638 -9.31 85.34 0.43
CA PRO A 638 -7.94 84.98 0.05
C PRO A 638 -7.71 83.47 0.18
N CYS A 639 -7.36 82.80 -0.91
CA CYS A 639 -7.10 81.35 -0.93
C CYS A 639 -5.77 81.01 -1.59
N SER A 640 -5.26 79.81 -1.30
CA SER A 640 -4.08 79.27 -1.97
C SER A 640 -4.40 78.81 -3.40
N SER A 641 -3.36 78.65 -4.21
CA SER A 641 -3.48 78.11 -5.57
C SER A 641 -4.09 76.71 -5.59
N GLU A 642 -3.78 75.88 -4.59
CA GLU A 642 -4.29 74.53 -4.41
C GLU A 642 -5.78 74.53 -4.08
N GLN A 643 -6.24 75.46 -3.23
CA GLN A 643 -7.66 75.62 -2.90
C GLN A 643 -8.47 76.06 -4.12
N HIS A 644 -7.97 76.99 -4.92
CA HIS A 644 -8.60 77.32 -6.20
C HIS A 644 -8.53 76.14 -7.17
N GLN A 645 -7.45 75.35 -7.18
CA GLN A 645 -7.31 74.18 -8.05
C GLN A 645 -8.34 73.10 -7.75
N ALA A 646 -8.63 72.83 -6.48
CA ALA A 646 -9.66 71.87 -6.07
C ALA A 646 -11.07 72.25 -6.59
N ASN A 647 -11.37 73.54 -6.74
CA ASN A 647 -12.65 73.98 -7.30
C ASN A 647 -12.71 73.87 -8.84
N ARG A 648 -11.56 73.84 -9.53
CA ARG A 648 -11.48 73.65 -10.98
C ARG A 648 -11.48 72.16 -11.34
N ARG A 649 -12.63 71.52 -11.26
CA ARG A 649 -12.80 70.06 -11.43
C ARG A 649 -13.94 69.70 -12.38
N THR A 650 -13.95 68.45 -12.82
CA THR A 650 -15.07 67.83 -13.55
C THR A 650 -15.48 66.54 -12.85
N GLU A 651 -16.77 66.41 -12.55
CA GLU A 651 -17.38 65.25 -11.91
C GLU A 651 -18.22 64.45 -12.91
N VAL A 652 -18.38 63.14 -12.68
CA VAL A 652 -19.27 62.27 -13.46
C VAL A 652 -20.39 61.76 -12.57
N THR A 653 -21.63 61.98 -13.00
CA THR A 653 -22.81 61.45 -12.32
C THR A 653 -23.51 60.44 -13.21
N VAL A 654 -23.84 59.27 -12.67
CA VAL A 654 -24.63 58.28 -13.40
C VAL A 654 -26.10 58.75 -13.45
N LEU A 655 -26.63 58.96 -14.66
CA LEU A 655 -28.01 59.41 -14.88
C LEU A 655 -28.96 58.24 -15.05
N GLU A 656 -28.56 57.25 -15.85
CA GLU A 656 -29.37 56.10 -16.22
C GLU A 656 -28.43 54.96 -16.62
N TYR A 657 -28.90 53.72 -16.50
CA TYR A 657 -28.18 52.55 -16.98
C TYR A 657 -29.14 51.59 -17.65
#